data_AF-A0A355F616-F1
#
_entry.id   AF-A0A355F616-F1
#
_cell.length_a   1.000
_cell.length_b   1.000
_cell.length_c   1.000
_cell.angle_alpha   90.00
_cell.angle_beta   90.00
_cell.angle_gamma   90.00
#
_symmetry.space_group_name_H-M   'P 1'
#
loop_
_entity.id
_entity.type
_entity.pdbx_description
1 polymer ?
#
loop_
_entity_poly.entity_id
_entity_poly.type
_entity_poly.pdbx_seq_one_letter_code
_entity_poly.pdbx_strand_id
1 'polypeptide(L)'
;MSQTLSQPTPPRALPDVNAETYPYDVVQYLLDQAANFSLLSVPDPDHPARATLTPATPHDYFGIDGGYGIDLASRLHRLDSGVEAASPQGVRVHQAVGPAGGTLRARLMFGPADLAWTPGQDPPATLWDPWRSQRFSLLDAEIRFQGDDAVRIYGIGRTFPAVVAGRPSLYAGAVANVIEGRGALRGLAGTLVMTGSLENLGFLGHLSLRLVDPEGRLRTGRELPPAGVAGDPDPSSTYVVLRGVKKDRTVKTTYGPPPDDRRVSLITPSQMRSVDLRFAEVSHEGMRAEMRVGQAVGTMDANVFFDLLAPPGTAMAPVPFTTDEKYVFLDSDGRETGTIHAGVVDGISFDLKFPAAPGQPGVRFAGFGPIHGGTGAFAGAQGMLTVNSLIGIAPHTLSLLHVLQLADPEGHHRAGRRPAVPARRDVLHPADPYHPLLQNKERYAETYRRWRRGFQKCAGRFAEILSGEFNARLDMGEFPGLRIDPERLREVFGIGIQPFSLETFDRYSGSAKGTFRTYELASRKEVGVATLYSYWKEDNLYFPDGRIGKKINGSNRGYFLPDPSPPLEDRKVDIILNSYRADTGLTSWVEIYQNWRQQRTSFAYKLPHPHEILWFVKDVSKDGRAIDDNVFMASHEWKGVVDGKTQYFMVGIFFEIDFERCEAKLHGDTFWRALYREEKGQAVGGGR
;
A
#
# COMPACT_ATOMS: atom_id res chain seq x y z
N MET A 1 51.73 43.63 8.22
CA MET A 1 51.18 42.28 8.03
C MET A 1 50.83 42.14 6.55
N SER A 2 51.74 41.57 5.75
CA SER A 2 51.51 41.34 4.32
C SER A 2 50.55 40.17 4.15
N GLN A 3 49.38 40.42 3.57
CA GLN A 3 48.50 39.38 3.06
C GLN A 3 49.22 38.72 1.86
N THR A 4 49.79 37.54 2.08
CA THR A 4 50.15 36.62 1.00
C THR A 4 48.86 36.21 0.29
N LEU A 5 48.60 36.82 -0.87
CA LEU A 5 47.60 36.36 -1.82
C LEU A 5 47.92 34.89 -2.14
N SER A 6 47.12 33.97 -1.63
CA SER A 6 47.21 32.55 -1.97
C SER A 6 47.00 32.44 -3.48
N GLN A 7 48.02 32.00 -4.21
CA GLN A 7 47.86 31.69 -5.63
C GLN A 7 46.75 30.65 -5.79
N PRO A 8 45.85 30.82 -6.79
CA PRO A 8 44.80 29.85 -7.05
C PRO A 8 45.45 28.50 -7.38
N THR A 9 45.14 27.48 -6.59
CA THR A 9 45.56 26.10 -6.86
C THR A 9 45.04 25.72 -8.24
N PRO A 10 45.90 25.21 -9.16
CA PRO A 10 45.44 24.81 -10.48
C PRO A 10 44.31 23.77 -10.36
N PRO A 11 43.29 23.84 -11.25
CA PRO A 11 42.17 22.91 -11.21
C PRO A 11 42.70 21.48 -11.32
N ARG A 12 42.35 20.64 -10.35
CA ARG A 12 42.77 19.24 -10.31
C ARG A 12 42.09 18.52 -11.48
N ALA A 13 42.88 17.97 -12.40
CA ALA A 13 42.35 17.23 -13.54
C ALA A 13 41.47 16.06 -13.06
N LEU A 14 40.30 15.90 -13.66
CA LEU A 14 39.40 14.78 -13.36
C LEU A 14 40.04 13.47 -13.84
N PRO A 15 39.89 12.36 -13.09
CA PRO A 15 40.44 11.07 -13.49
C PRO A 15 39.78 10.57 -14.78
N ASP A 16 40.52 9.88 -15.65
CA ASP A 16 39.89 9.18 -16.78
C ASP A 16 39.19 7.91 -16.28
N VAL A 17 37.88 8.00 -16.05
CA VAL A 17 37.06 6.86 -15.62
C VAL A 17 37.02 5.71 -16.64
N ASN A 18 37.43 5.94 -17.89
CA ASN A 18 37.45 4.94 -18.95
C ASN A 18 38.82 4.32 -19.19
N ALA A 19 39.88 4.78 -18.51
CA ALA A 19 41.21 4.19 -18.62
C ALA A 19 41.17 2.71 -18.25
N GLU A 20 41.92 1.83 -18.93
CA GLU A 20 41.91 0.40 -18.63
C GLU A 20 43.04 0.04 -17.66
N THR A 21 42.77 0.09 -16.35
CA THR A 21 43.72 -0.41 -15.32
C THR A 21 43.83 -1.94 -15.40
N TYR A 22 42.69 -2.58 -15.66
CA TYR A 22 42.56 -4.00 -15.98
C TYR A 22 41.68 -4.15 -17.23
N PRO A 23 41.77 -5.28 -17.96
CA PRO A 23 40.90 -5.53 -19.11
C PRO A 23 39.42 -5.44 -18.72
N TYR A 24 38.61 -4.77 -19.55
CA TYR A 24 37.19 -4.56 -19.33
C TYR A 24 36.45 -5.84 -18.91
N ASP A 25 36.66 -6.94 -19.64
CA ASP A 25 35.96 -8.20 -19.42
C ASP A 25 36.31 -8.85 -18.07
N VAL A 26 37.54 -8.65 -17.58
CA VAL A 26 37.97 -9.13 -16.26
C VAL A 26 37.21 -8.38 -15.17
N VAL A 27 37.14 -7.06 -15.26
CA VAL A 27 36.43 -6.24 -14.27
C VAL A 27 34.93 -6.53 -14.30
N GLN A 28 34.34 -6.65 -15.50
CA GLN A 28 32.93 -7.01 -15.66
C GLN A 28 32.63 -8.38 -15.02
N TYR A 29 33.48 -9.39 -15.28
CA TYR A 29 33.35 -10.70 -14.65
C TYR A 29 33.36 -10.62 -13.13
N LEU A 30 34.28 -9.84 -12.55
CA LEU A 30 34.40 -9.66 -11.10
C LEU A 30 33.15 -8.98 -10.49
N LEU A 31 32.59 -7.98 -11.17
CA LEU A 31 31.35 -7.33 -10.74
C LEU A 31 30.15 -8.28 -10.76
N ASP A 32 30.11 -9.19 -11.73
CA ASP A 32 29.05 -10.19 -11.86
C ASP A 32 29.23 -11.38 -10.90
N GLN A 33 30.27 -11.36 -10.05
CA GLN A 33 30.43 -12.33 -8.94
C GLN A 33 29.59 -11.99 -7.70
N ALA A 34 28.74 -10.96 -7.74
CA ALA A 34 27.85 -10.64 -6.62
C ALA A 34 26.65 -11.60 -6.51
N ALA A 35 26.27 -11.95 -5.28
CA ALA A 35 25.02 -12.65 -4.99
C ALA A 35 23.89 -11.63 -4.81
N ASN A 36 22.78 -11.82 -5.52
CA ASN A 36 21.63 -10.91 -5.52
C ASN A 36 20.39 -11.64 -4.99
N PHE A 37 19.70 -11.02 -4.05
CA PHE A 37 18.48 -11.54 -3.45
C PHE A 37 17.36 -10.52 -3.64
N SER A 38 16.28 -10.96 -4.32
CA SER A 38 15.06 -10.18 -4.51
C SER A 38 14.00 -10.67 -3.54
N LEU A 39 13.67 -9.84 -2.56
CA LEU A 39 12.81 -10.17 -1.44
C LEU A 39 11.57 -9.28 -1.46
N LEU A 40 10.43 -9.83 -1.08
CA LEU A 40 9.22 -9.07 -0.78
C LEU A 40 8.97 -9.14 0.73
N SER A 41 8.97 -7.97 1.39
CA SER A 41 8.59 -7.84 2.79
C SER A 41 7.08 -7.72 2.90
N VAL A 42 6.49 -8.53 3.78
CA VAL A 42 5.08 -8.46 4.16
C VAL A 42 5.01 -8.28 5.68
N PRO A 43 4.24 -7.32 6.22
CA PRO A 43 4.11 -7.15 7.66
C PRO A 43 3.75 -8.47 8.35
N ASP A 44 4.43 -8.79 9.46
CA ASP A 44 4.17 -10.01 10.22
C ASP A 44 2.85 -9.86 11.00
N PRO A 45 1.79 -10.62 10.67
CA PRO A 45 0.47 -10.45 11.30
C PRO A 45 0.47 -10.76 12.80
N ASP A 46 1.45 -11.54 13.26
CA ASP A 46 1.61 -11.91 14.67
C ASP A 46 2.38 -10.85 15.47
N HIS A 47 2.94 -9.83 14.79
CA HIS A 47 3.59 -8.71 15.43
C HIS A 47 2.60 -7.55 15.56
N PRO A 48 2.20 -7.16 16.79
CA PRO A 48 1.35 -5.99 16.96
C PRO A 48 2.09 -4.76 16.45
N ALA A 49 1.47 -4.02 15.54
CA ALA A 49 1.95 -2.72 15.10
C ALA A 49 2.21 -1.83 16.32
N ARG A 50 3.46 -1.42 16.52
CA ARG A 50 3.86 -0.56 17.63
C ARG A 50 4.59 0.67 17.10
N ALA A 51 4.07 1.82 17.51
CA ALA A 51 4.81 3.06 17.56
C ALA A 51 5.87 2.95 18.66
N THR A 52 7.13 3.26 18.34
CA THR A 52 8.23 3.19 19.31
C THR A 52 8.37 4.55 19.98
N LEU A 53 8.23 4.57 21.31
CA LEU A 53 8.71 5.68 22.13
C LEU A 53 10.23 5.52 22.30
N THR A 54 10.98 6.62 22.31
CA THR A 54 12.45 6.58 22.44
C THR A 54 12.86 5.77 23.69
N PRO A 55 13.90 4.91 23.61
CA PRO A 55 14.30 4.05 24.73
C PRO A 55 14.60 4.80 26.04
N ALA A 56 15.04 6.06 25.94
CA ALA A 56 15.35 6.89 27.10
C ALA A 56 14.11 7.44 27.84
N THR A 57 12.93 7.45 27.21
CA THR A 57 11.71 8.10 27.72
C THR A 57 10.43 7.34 27.32
N PRO A 58 10.26 6.08 27.74
CA PRO A 58 9.09 5.25 27.40
C PRO A 58 7.75 5.73 28.01
N HIS A 59 7.75 6.82 28.77
CA HIS A 59 6.58 7.41 29.43
C HIS A 59 6.01 8.64 28.68
N ASP A 60 6.56 8.99 27.50
CA ASP A 60 6.07 10.14 26.73
C ASP A 60 4.71 9.83 26.08
N TYR A 61 3.67 10.51 26.53
CA TYR A 61 2.25 10.26 26.19
C TYR A 61 1.86 10.67 24.76
N PHE A 62 2.76 11.28 23.97
CA PHE A 62 2.48 11.78 22.62
C PHE A 62 2.41 10.69 21.51
N GLY A 63 2.39 9.41 21.87
CA GLY A 63 2.27 8.27 20.94
C GLY A 63 0.92 8.08 20.23
N ILE A 64 0.06 9.10 20.20
CA ILE A 64 -1.27 9.03 19.56
C ILE A 64 -1.12 8.91 18.02
N ASP A 65 -0.02 9.43 17.46
CA ASP A 65 0.28 9.40 16.02
C ASP A 65 1.68 8.80 15.74
N GLY A 66 1.98 7.58 16.18
CA GLY A 66 3.20 6.87 15.73
C GLY A 66 4.51 7.21 16.48
N GLY A 67 4.54 8.18 17.38
CA GLY A 67 5.74 8.49 18.19
C GLY A 67 6.91 9.03 17.38
N TYR A 68 8.15 8.76 17.81
CA TYR A 68 9.38 9.18 17.12
C TYR A 68 9.94 8.09 16.18
N GLY A 69 9.28 6.93 16.11
CA GLY A 69 9.71 5.82 15.29
C GLY A 69 8.74 4.65 15.21
N ILE A 70 9.06 3.70 14.33
CA ILE A 70 8.24 2.52 14.02
C ILE A 70 9.09 1.25 14.20
N ASP A 71 8.60 0.29 14.99
CA ASP A 71 9.17 -1.05 15.05
C ASP A 71 8.62 -1.89 13.90
N LEU A 72 9.51 -2.31 13.00
CA LEU A 72 9.16 -3.17 11.88
C LEU A 72 9.41 -4.64 12.20
N ALA A 73 8.43 -5.44 11.83
CA ALA A 73 8.52 -6.88 11.76
C ALA A 73 7.84 -7.36 10.51
N SER A 74 8.59 -8.06 9.66
CA SER A 74 8.07 -8.56 8.40
C SER A 74 8.51 -9.99 8.16
N ARG A 75 7.64 -10.73 7.47
CA ARG A 75 8.00 -11.98 6.80
C ARG A 75 8.59 -11.63 5.44
N LEU A 76 9.69 -12.28 5.11
CA LEU A 76 10.39 -12.07 3.85
C LEU A 76 10.08 -13.24 2.94
N HIS A 77 9.51 -12.91 1.79
CA HIS A 77 9.18 -13.83 0.72
C HIS A 77 10.18 -13.66 -0.40
N ARG A 78 10.45 -14.75 -1.13
CA ARG A 78 11.16 -14.64 -2.40
C ARG A 78 10.26 -13.95 -3.43
N LEU A 79 10.79 -12.97 -4.15
CA LEU A 79 10.11 -12.36 -5.29
C LEU A 79 10.79 -12.77 -6.59
N ASP A 80 10.14 -13.66 -7.32
CA ASP A 80 10.49 -13.94 -8.71
C ASP A 80 9.81 -12.89 -9.58
N SER A 81 10.59 -12.14 -10.34
CA SER A 81 10.07 -11.21 -11.34
C SER A 81 10.85 -11.39 -12.64
N GLY A 82 10.11 -11.61 -13.73
CA GLY A 82 10.67 -11.80 -15.07
C GLY A 82 9.96 -10.87 -16.06
N VAL A 83 10.75 -10.07 -16.78
CA VAL A 83 10.23 -9.09 -17.74
C VAL A 83 10.18 -9.74 -19.13
N GLU A 84 9.00 -9.78 -19.74
CA GLU A 84 8.81 -10.19 -21.12
C GLU A 84 9.45 -9.16 -22.09
N ALA A 85 9.67 -9.54 -23.35
CA ALA A 85 9.99 -8.55 -24.37
C ALA A 85 8.86 -7.51 -24.44
N ALA A 86 9.20 -6.21 -24.50
CA ALA A 86 8.17 -5.19 -24.57
C ALA A 86 7.38 -5.32 -25.88
N SER A 87 6.10 -5.00 -25.80
CA SER A 87 5.20 -4.93 -26.97
C SER A 87 4.72 -3.49 -27.15
N PRO A 88 3.92 -3.17 -28.19
CA PRO A 88 3.30 -1.85 -28.29
C PRO A 88 2.45 -1.44 -27.07
N GLN A 89 2.08 -2.40 -26.20
CA GLN A 89 1.38 -2.18 -24.94
C GLN A 89 2.32 -1.95 -23.74
N GLY A 90 3.64 -1.86 -23.96
CA GLY A 90 4.67 -1.68 -22.94
C GLY A 90 5.27 -3.00 -22.45
N VAL A 91 5.89 -2.94 -21.27
CA VAL A 91 6.45 -4.13 -20.61
C VAL A 91 5.36 -4.92 -19.90
N ARG A 92 5.52 -6.24 -19.93
CA ARG A 92 4.74 -7.20 -19.16
C ARG A 92 5.68 -7.98 -18.27
N VAL A 93 5.27 -8.21 -17.03
CA VAL A 93 6.11 -8.80 -15.99
C VAL A 93 5.42 -10.01 -15.38
N HIS A 94 6.04 -11.19 -15.48
CA HIS A 94 5.64 -12.34 -14.70
C HIS A 94 6.16 -12.15 -13.28
N GLN A 95 5.26 -12.25 -12.30
CA GLN A 95 5.64 -12.19 -10.89
C GLN A 95 5.10 -13.37 -10.14
N ALA A 96 5.93 -13.95 -9.29
CA ALA A 96 5.54 -14.95 -8.32
C ALA A 96 6.17 -14.63 -6.97
N VAL A 97 5.37 -14.80 -5.92
CA VAL A 97 5.82 -14.62 -4.54
C VAL A 97 5.90 -15.99 -3.90
N GLY A 98 7.10 -16.34 -3.45
CA GLY A 98 7.39 -17.58 -2.75
C GLY A 98 6.76 -17.66 -1.36
N PRO A 99 6.79 -18.84 -0.72
CA PRO A 99 6.55 -18.92 0.71
C PRO A 99 7.55 -18.03 1.48
N ALA A 100 7.20 -17.69 2.71
CA ALA A 100 8.10 -16.95 3.59
C ALA A 100 9.37 -17.78 3.85
N GLY A 101 10.53 -17.22 3.51
CA GLY A 101 11.85 -17.84 3.67
C GLY A 101 12.74 -17.12 4.68
N GLY A 102 12.28 -16.00 5.24
CA GLY A 102 13.03 -15.23 6.23
C GLY A 102 12.16 -14.24 6.98
N THR A 103 12.82 -13.44 7.82
CA THR A 103 12.21 -12.37 8.60
C THR A 103 13.08 -11.12 8.58
N LEU A 104 12.45 -9.96 8.68
CA LEU A 104 13.08 -8.67 8.93
C LEU A 104 12.59 -8.16 10.28
N ARG A 105 13.53 -7.71 11.11
CA ARG A 105 13.26 -6.88 12.30
C ARG A 105 14.05 -5.60 12.15
N ALA A 106 13.46 -4.44 12.41
CA ALA A 106 14.14 -3.16 12.34
C ALA A 106 13.40 -2.07 13.12
N ARG A 107 14.06 -0.94 13.35
CA ARG A 107 13.44 0.29 13.87
C ARG A 107 13.65 1.43 12.89
N LEU A 108 12.58 2.14 12.54
CA LEU A 108 12.63 3.38 11.76
C LEU A 108 12.56 4.55 12.74
N MET A 109 13.66 5.24 12.96
CA MET A 109 13.69 6.41 13.85
C MET A 109 13.71 7.70 13.03
N PHE A 110 12.65 8.50 13.13
CA PHE A 110 12.51 9.72 12.34
C PHE A 110 13.42 10.83 12.87
N GLY A 111 14.05 11.55 11.94
CA GLY A 111 15.04 12.58 12.23
C GLY A 111 14.86 13.82 11.37
N PRO A 112 15.71 14.83 11.59
CA PRO A 112 15.64 16.08 10.86
C PRO A 112 15.97 15.90 9.37
N ALA A 113 15.64 16.91 8.56
CA ALA A 113 15.84 16.84 7.10
C ALA A 113 17.30 16.75 6.67
N ASP A 114 18.25 17.11 7.53
CA ASP A 114 19.69 17.02 7.36
C ASP A 114 20.31 15.79 8.06
N LEU A 115 19.47 14.82 8.46
CA LEU A 115 19.92 13.58 9.09
C LEU A 115 21.06 12.92 8.31
N ALA A 116 22.21 12.80 8.99
CA ALA A 116 23.43 12.23 8.47
C ALA A 116 23.58 10.73 8.80
N TRP A 117 24.52 10.08 8.12
CA TRP A 117 24.89 8.68 8.35
C TRP A 117 25.73 8.55 9.63
N THR A 118 25.16 7.95 10.68
CA THR A 118 25.80 7.78 12.00
C THR A 118 25.53 6.38 12.57
N PRO A 119 26.23 5.33 12.09
CA PRO A 119 26.02 3.96 12.55
C PRO A 119 26.13 3.82 14.06
N GLY A 120 25.16 3.16 14.68
CA GLY A 120 25.12 2.92 16.13
C GLY A 120 24.67 4.10 16.99
N GLN A 121 24.22 5.21 16.38
CA GLN A 121 23.64 6.34 17.09
C GLN A 121 22.17 6.52 16.72
N ASP A 122 21.34 6.78 17.71
CA ASP A 122 19.95 7.21 17.48
C ASP A 122 19.96 8.63 16.88
N PRO A 123 19.09 8.92 15.88
CA PRO A 123 18.99 10.26 15.33
C PRO A 123 18.35 11.23 16.35
N PRO A 124 18.57 12.55 16.21
CA PRO A 124 17.76 13.53 16.92
C PRO A 124 16.27 13.30 16.63
N ALA A 125 15.50 13.05 17.69
CA ALA A 125 14.12 12.60 17.56
C ALA A 125 13.26 13.66 16.85
N THR A 126 12.53 13.23 15.82
CA THR A 126 11.52 14.04 15.12
C THR A 126 10.19 13.31 15.18
N LEU A 127 9.11 14.02 15.49
CA LEU A 127 7.77 13.43 15.54
C LEU A 127 7.39 12.86 14.17
N TRP A 128 6.84 11.65 14.15
CA TRP A 128 6.28 11.05 12.94
C TRP A 128 5.13 11.90 12.36
N ASP A 129 5.20 12.18 11.05
CA ASP A 129 4.18 12.88 10.29
C ASP A 129 4.01 12.18 8.92
N PRO A 130 2.96 11.35 8.75
CA PRO A 130 2.73 10.62 7.51
C PRO A 130 2.33 11.50 6.32
N TRP A 131 2.07 12.80 6.55
CA TRP A 131 1.68 13.75 5.52
C TRP A 131 2.86 14.56 4.99
N ARG A 132 4.05 14.37 5.58
CA ARG A 132 5.29 15.03 5.13
C ARG A 132 6.36 14.00 4.82
N SER A 133 7.22 14.34 3.88
CA SER A 133 8.43 13.55 3.65
C SER A 133 9.38 13.75 4.83
N GLN A 134 9.78 12.66 5.47
CA GLN A 134 10.68 12.68 6.62
C GLN A 134 11.84 11.72 6.40
N ARG A 135 13.04 12.12 6.83
CA ARG A 135 14.18 11.21 6.88
C ARG A 135 14.09 10.34 8.12
N PHE A 136 14.64 9.14 8.04
CA PHE A 136 14.75 8.24 9.18
C PHE A 136 16.06 7.46 9.16
N SER A 137 16.50 7.01 10.33
CA SER A 137 17.54 5.98 10.47
C SER A 137 16.89 4.61 10.56
N LEU A 138 17.44 3.64 9.83
CA LEU A 138 17.08 2.22 9.91
C LEU A 138 18.03 1.55 10.91
N LEU A 139 17.57 1.38 12.14
CA LEU A 139 18.35 0.88 13.28
C LEU A 139 17.97 -0.55 13.62
N ASP A 140 18.89 -1.25 14.30
CA ASP A 140 18.75 -2.63 14.77
C ASP A 140 18.19 -3.59 13.71
N ALA A 141 18.50 -3.29 12.45
CA ALA A 141 17.91 -4.00 11.35
C ALA A 141 18.65 -5.32 11.15
N GLU A 142 17.89 -6.41 11.19
CA GLU A 142 18.38 -7.75 10.99
C GLU A 142 17.46 -8.52 10.04
N ILE A 143 18.06 -9.07 8.99
CA ILE A 143 17.42 -10.05 8.12
C ILE A 143 17.90 -11.43 8.56
N ARG A 144 16.97 -12.31 8.91
CA ARG A 144 17.24 -13.72 9.20
C ARG A 144 16.61 -14.60 8.13
N PHE A 145 17.37 -15.54 7.61
CA PHE A 145 16.87 -16.61 6.77
C PHE A 145 16.70 -17.87 7.64
N GLN A 146 16.39 -19.01 7.02
CA GLN A 146 16.38 -20.29 7.72
C GLN A 146 17.79 -20.66 8.23
N GLY A 147 17.87 -21.40 9.32
CA GLY A 147 19.14 -21.77 9.96
C GLY A 147 19.83 -20.60 10.67
N ASP A 148 21.17 -20.55 10.54
CA ASP A 148 22.03 -19.53 11.18
C ASP A 148 22.36 -18.34 10.26
N ASP A 149 21.80 -18.31 9.05
CA ASP A 149 22.08 -17.30 8.03
C ASP A 149 21.34 -15.99 8.37
N ALA A 150 22.10 -14.93 8.65
CA ALA A 150 21.54 -13.62 8.95
C ALA A 150 22.49 -12.50 8.56
N VAL A 151 21.96 -11.30 8.31
CA VAL A 151 22.74 -10.07 8.17
C VAL A 151 22.18 -8.99 9.09
N ARG A 152 23.08 -8.29 9.77
CA ARG A 152 22.78 -7.04 10.47
C ARG A 152 23.15 -5.88 9.57
N ILE A 153 22.26 -4.91 9.51
CA ILE A 153 22.39 -3.76 8.62
C ILE A 153 22.14 -2.47 9.39
N TYR A 154 22.73 -1.40 8.89
CA TYR A 154 22.40 -0.04 9.30
C TYR A 154 22.12 0.79 8.05
N GLY A 155 21.11 1.64 8.09
CA GLY A 155 20.74 2.44 6.93
C GLY A 155 20.11 3.77 7.28
N ILE A 156 19.85 4.53 6.22
CA ILE A 156 19.07 5.76 6.25
C ILE A 156 17.98 5.67 5.20
N GLY A 157 16.87 6.34 5.44
CA GLY A 157 15.74 6.33 4.53
C GLY A 157 14.94 7.63 4.56
N ARG A 158 13.91 7.65 3.73
CA ARG A 158 12.98 8.77 3.59
C ARG A 158 11.59 8.27 3.24
N THR A 159 10.57 8.95 3.75
CA THR A 159 9.16 8.72 3.37
C THR A 159 8.69 9.66 2.27
N PHE A 160 7.68 9.23 1.52
CA PHE A 160 7.10 9.96 0.40
C PHE A 160 5.57 9.84 0.47
N PRO A 161 4.89 10.82 1.07
CA PRO A 161 3.43 10.92 0.98
C PRO A 161 3.03 11.08 -0.49
N ALA A 162 2.11 10.24 -0.95
CA ALA A 162 1.65 10.20 -2.33
C ALA A 162 0.14 9.95 -2.39
N VAL A 163 -0.45 10.21 -3.56
CA VAL A 163 -1.83 9.83 -3.87
C VAL A 163 -1.79 8.85 -5.03
N VAL A 164 -2.10 7.59 -4.76
CA VAL A 164 -2.03 6.47 -5.70
C VAL A 164 -3.44 5.99 -5.99
N ALA A 165 -3.85 6.05 -7.26
CA ALA A 165 -5.22 5.73 -7.68
C ALA A 165 -6.30 6.44 -6.82
N GLY A 166 -6.06 7.71 -6.49
CA GLY A 166 -6.96 8.54 -5.68
C GLY A 166 -6.93 8.24 -4.18
N ARG A 167 -6.05 7.36 -3.69
CA ARG A 167 -5.92 7.03 -2.26
C ARG A 167 -4.61 7.60 -1.71
N PRO A 168 -4.64 8.24 -0.52
CA PRO A 168 -3.41 8.55 0.20
C PRO A 168 -2.61 7.28 0.44
N SER A 169 -1.32 7.34 0.19
CA SER A 169 -0.37 6.25 0.43
C SER A 169 0.94 6.86 0.90
N LEU A 170 1.67 6.13 1.73
CA LEU A 170 2.94 6.60 2.25
C LEU A 170 4.03 5.63 1.84
N TYR A 171 4.81 6.01 0.83
CA TYR A 171 5.97 5.22 0.46
C TYR A 171 7.13 5.47 1.42
N ALA A 172 7.98 4.47 1.58
CA ALA A 172 9.25 4.58 2.26
C ALA A 172 10.32 3.95 1.38
N GLY A 173 11.47 4.62 1.30
CA GLY A 173 12.68 4.06 0.75
C GLY A 173 13.79 4.10 1.80
N ALA A 174 14.66 3.10 1.81
CA ALA A 174 15.86 3.10 2.63
C ALA A 174 17.03 2.45 1.90
N VAL A 175 18.23 2.93 2.20
CA VAL A 175 19.48 2.32 1.77
C VAL A 175 20.32 1.99 3.00
N ALA A 176 20.89 0.79 3.00
CA ALA A 176 21.62 0.26 4.13
C ALA A 176 22.91 -0.46 3.72
N ASN A 177 23.86 -0.49 4.65
CA ASN A 177 25.08 -1.25 4.57
C ASN A 177 24.97 -2.52 5.41
N VAL A 178 25.49 -3.64 4.90
CA VAL A 178 25.72 -4.83 5.71
C VAL A 178 26.88 -4.56 6.67
N ILE A 179 26.60 -4.65 7.96
CA ILE A 179 27.55 -4.44 9.05
C ILE A 179 28.17 -5.77 9.47
N GLU A 180 27.36 -6.81 9.53
CA GLU A 180 27.75 -8.13 10.00
C GLU A 180 26.92 -9.20 9.30
N GLY A 181 27.55 -10.34 8.99
CA GLY A 181 26.89 -11.52 8.46
C GLY A 181 27.15 -12.76 9.33
N ARG A 182 26.17 -13.65 9.41
CA ARG A 182 26.21 -14.94 10.11
C ARG A 182 25.97 -16.11 9.14
N GLY A 183 26.33 -17.32 9.56
CA GLY A 183 26.27 -18.51 8.71
C GLY A 183 27.07 -18.36 7.41
N ALA A 184 26.47 -18.68 6.27
CA ALA A 184 27.03 -18.56 4.93
C ALA A 184 27.32 -17.09 4.53
N LEU A 185 26.72 -16.12 5.23
CA LEU A 185 26.85 -14.69 4.95
C LEU A 185 28.05 -14.05 5.67
N ARG A 186 28.78 -14.82 6.49
CA ARG A 186 29.89 -14.32 7.30
C ARG A 186 31.00 -13.70 6.45
N GLY A 187 31.41 -12.49 6.84
CA GLY A 187 32.53 -11.77 6.23
C GLY A 187 32.23 -11.15 4.85
N LEU A 188 30.99 -11.24 4.37
CA LEU A 188 30.61 -10.62 3.10
C LEU A 188 30.21 -9.16 3.30
N ALA A 189 30.75 -8.28 2.47
CA ALA A 189 30.28 -6.91 2.35
C ALA A 189 29.05 -6.85 1.45
N GLY A 190 28.15 -5.88 1.68
CA GLY A 190 26.98 -5.75 0.84
C GLY A 190 26.10 -4.55 1.16
N THR A 191 25.11 -4.34 0.30
CA THR A 191 24.13 -3.25 0.37
C THR A 191 22.72 -3.83 0.36
N LEU A 192 21.82 -3.20 1.12
CA LEU A 192 20.39 -3.42 1.03
C LEU A 192 19.73 -2.12 0.55
N VAL A 193 18.76 -2.25 -0.36
CA VAL A 193 17.78 -1.19 -0.63
C VAL A 193 16.39 -1.73 -0.33
N MET A 194 15.57 -0.90 0.28
CA MET A 194 14.17 -1.18 0.62
C MET A 194 13.30 -0.10 -0.02
N THR A 195 12.26 -0.47 -0.76
CA THR A 195 11.23 0.45 -1.29
C THR A 195 9.85 -0.18 -1.21
N GLY A 196 8.88 0.55 -0.66
CA GLY A 196 7.54 0.01 -0.42
C GLY A 196 6.60 1.01 0.24
N SER A 197 5.42 0.55 0.64
CA SER A 197 4.46 1.32 1.44
C SER A 197 4.61 1.05 2.93
N LEU A 198 4.34 2.09 3.73
CA LEU A 198 4.09 1.97 5.16
C LEU A 198 2.57 1.91 5.39
N GLU A 199 2.09 0.76 5.82
CA GLU A 199 0.66 0.49 6.03
C GLU A 199 0.44 -0.08 7.44
N ASN A 200 -0.43 0.57 8.23
CA ASN A 200 -0.68 0.19 9.62
C ASN A 200 0.61 0.05 10.46
N LEU A 201 1.59 0.94 10.24
CA LEU A 201 2.93 0.88 10.85
C LEU A 201 3.75 -0.36 10.48
N GLY A 202 3.31 -1.17 9.50
CA GLY A 202 4.09 -2.23 8.88
C GLY A 202 4.72 -1.76 7.56
N PHE A 203 5.68 -2.54 7.04
CA PHE A 203 6.30 -2.27 5.75
C PHE A 203 5.98 -3.38 4.74
N LEU A 204 5.30 -3.00 3.65
CA LEU A 204 5.00 -3.86 2.49
C LEU A 204 5.81 -3.36 1.29
N GLY A 205 6.71 -4.17 0.75
CA GLY A 205 7.49 -3.76 -0.42
C GLY A 205 8.72 -4.58 -0.73
N HIS A 206 9.49 -4.12 -1.70
CA HIS A 206 10.67 -4.79 -2.21
C HIS A 206 11.92 -4.51 -1.38
N LEU A 207 12.73 -5.55 -1.21
CA LEU A 207 14.06 -5.51 -0.65
C LEU A 207 15.05 -6.10 -1.67
N SER A 208 16.04 -5.30 -2.08
CA SER A 208 17.18 -5.73 -2.89
C SER A 208 18.40 -5.91 -1.99
N LEU A 209 18.77 -7.14 -1.64
CA LEU A 209 20.01 -7.43 -0.91
C LEU A 209 21.08 -7.91 -1.89
N ARG A 210 22.24 -7.24 -1.89
CA ARG A 210 23.36 -7.57 -2.76
C ARG A 210 24.65 -7.74 -1.97
N LEU A 211 25.24 -8.92 -2.07
CA LEU A 211 26.46 -9.31 -1.34
C LEU A 211 27.62 -9.53 -2.31
N VAL A 212 28.78 -8.97 -1.99
CA VAL A 212 30.03 -9.16 -2.74
C VAL A 212 30.57 -10.53 -2.40
N ASP A 213 30.41 -11.50 -3.30
CA ASP A 213 30.71 -12.93 -3.08
C ASP A 213 31.82 -13.43 -4.02
N PRO A 214 33.07 -12.97 -3.82
CA PRO A 214 34.19 -13.26 -4.73
C PRO A 214 34.51 -14.76 -4.82
N GLU A 215 34.21 -15.51 -3.77
CA GLU A 215 34.43 -16.96 -3.69
C GLU A 215 33.26 -17.76 -4.28
N GLY A 216 32.15 -17.11 -4.66
CA GLY A 216 30.98 -17.76 -5.24
C GLY A 216 30.26 -18.69 -4.26
N ARG A 217 30.37 -18.44 -2.95
CA ARG A 217 29.78 -19.29 -1.91
C ARG A 217 28.26 -19.27 -1.94
N LEU A 218 27.68 -18.13 -2.31
CA LEU A 218 26.24 -17.93 -2.33
C LEU A 218 25.67 -18.09 -3.72
N ARG A 219 26.49 -18.18 -4.77
CA ARG A 219 26.01 -18.28 -6.14
C ARG A 219 25.88 -19.73 -6.58
N THR A 220 24.97 -19.96 -7.50
CA THR A 220 24.83 -21.26 -8.17
C THR A 220 24.64 -21.06 -9.66
N GLY A 221 25.28 -21.92 -10.45
CA GLY A 221 24.98 -22.07 -11.88
C GLY A 221 23.89 -23.11 -12.16
N ARG A 222 23.43 -23.82 -11.13
CA ARG A 222 22.29 -24.74 -11.23
C ARG A 222 20.99 -23.95 -11.24
N GLU A 223 20.04 -24.40 -12.06
CA GLU A 223 18.69 -23.87 -12.03
C GLU A 223 18.06 -24.07 -10.67
N LEU A 224 17.63 -22.97 -10.06
CA LEU A 224 16.80 -23.00 -8.87
C LEU A 224 15.33 -23.15 -9.28
N PRO A 225 14.54 -23.96 -8.52
CA PRO A 225 13.13 -24.14 -8.81
C PRO A 225 12.40 -22.79 -8.77
N PRO A 226 11.35 -22.60 -9.57
CA PRO A 226 10.51 -21.41 -9.51
C PRO A 226 9.85 -21.27 -8.12
N ALA A 227 9.44 -20.05 -7.77
CA ALA A 227 8.85 -19.80 -6.47
C ALA A 227 7.55 -20.60 -6.37
N GLY A 228 7.36 -21.31 -5.26
CA GLY A 228 6.04 -21.86 -4.96
C GLY A 228 5.03 -20.72 -4.90
N VAL A 229 3.79 -20.95 -5.35
CA VAL A 229 2.77 -19.89 -5.37
C VAL A 229 2.23 -19.71 -3.95
N ALA A 230 2.84 -18.79 -3.18
CA ALA A 230 2.08 -18.09 -2.15
C ALA A 230 1.20 -17.06 -2.86
N GLY A 231 0.04 -16.69 -2.30
CA GLY A 231 -0.80 -15.63 -2.88
C GLY A 231 0.00 -14.35 -3.16
N ASP A 232 -0.55 -13.43 -3.94
CA ASP A 232 0.10 -12.14 -4.24
C ASP A 232 -0.21 -11.14 -3.11
N PRO A 233 0.71 -10.90 -2.14
CA PRO A 233 0.41 -10.05 -0.99
C PRO A 233 0.45 -8.56 -1.36
N ASP A 234 1.00 -8.19 -2.53
CA ASP A 234 0.98 -6.82 -3.05
C ASP A 234 0.43 -6.81 -4.49
N PRO A 235 -0.88 -7.06 -4.65
CA PRO A 235 -1.51 -7.14 -5.97
C PRO A 235 -1.67 -5.77 -6.62
N SER A 236 -1.26 -4.70 -5.94
CA SER A 236 -1.34 -3.31 -6.40
C SER A 236 -0.04 -2.75 -6.95
N SER A 237 1.07 -3.46 -6.82
CA SER A 237 2.35 -3.04 -7.40
C SER A 237 2.84 -4.00 -8.47
N THR A 238 3.54 -3.50 -9.48
CA THR A 238 4.30 -4.34 -10.43
C THR A 238 5.78 -4.01 -10.27
N TYR A 239 6.62 -5.03 -10.08
CA TYR A 239 8.04 -4.91 -9.84
C TYR A 239 8.83 -5.26 -11.10
N VAL A 240 9.22 -4.25 -11.88
CA VAL A 240 10.05 -4.44 -13.08
C VAL A 240 11.51 -4.52 -12.67
N VAL A 241 12.11 -5.72 -12.73
CA VAL A 241 13.51 -5.96 -12.32
C VAL A 241 14.40 -5.95 -13.57
N LEU A 242 15.41 -5.07 -13.57
CA LEU A 242 16.25 -4.77 -14.72
C LEU A 242 17.74 -4.83 -14.36
N ARG A 243 18.54 -5.28 -15.32
CA ARG A 243 20.00 -5.29 -15.25
C ARG A 243 20.56 -4.28 -16.26
N GLY A 244 21.19 -3.22 -15.76
CA GLY A 244 21.82 -2.19 -16.59
C GLY A 244 23.28 -2.52 -16.90
N VAL A 245 23.63 -2.65 -18.18
CA VAL A 245 24.99 -2.95 -18.66
C VAL A 245 25.41 -1.95 -19.72
N LYS A 246 26.73 -1.78 -19.92
CA LYS A 246 27.17 -1.10 -21.16
C LYS A 246 26.83 -1.99 -22.35
N LYS A 247 26.38 -1.38 -23.45
CA LYS A 247 26.08 -2.10 -24.70
C LYS A 247 27.30 -2.90 -25.18
N ASP A 248 28.48 -2.29 -25.08
CA ASP A 248 29.78 -2.87 -25.36
C ASP A 248 30.89 -2.03 -24.71
N ARG A 249 32.15 -2.49 -24.80
CA ARG A 249 33.33 -1.80 -24.24
C ARG A 249 33.66 -0.44 -24.89
N THR A 250 33.07 -0.14 -26.04
CA THR A 250 33.27 1.13 -26.77
C THR A 250 32.40 2.25 -26.21
N VAL A 251 31.29 1.92 -25.55
CA VAL A 251 30.45 2.90 -24.85
C VAL A 251 31.21 3.48 -23.65
N LYS A 252 31.53 4.78 -23.73
CA LYS A 252 32.26 5.50 -22.71
C LYS A 252 31.33 6.29 -21.79
N THR A 253 31.72 6.41 -20.53
CA THR A 253 31.09 7.32 -19.59
C THR A 253 31.73 8.68 -19.74
N THR A 254 30.92 9.73 -19.79
CA THR A 254 31.41 11.10 -20.00
C THR A 254 31.06 11.98 -18.81
N TYR A 255 31.80 13.08 -18.68
CA TYR A 255 31.49 14.11 -17.71
C TYR A 255 30.40 15.02 -18.25
N GLY A 256 29.31 15.14 -17.50
CA GLY A 256 28.27 16.12 -17.72
C GLY A 256 28.61 17.47 -17.08
N PRO A 257 27.79 18.51 -17.35
CA PRO A 257 27.91 19.78 -16.63
C PRO A 257 27.73 19.54 -15.13
N PRO A 258 28.61 20.10 -14.28
CA PRO A 258 28.48 19.95 -12.84
C PRO A 258 27.22 20.69 -12.36
N PRO A 259 26.44 20.13 -11.43
CA PRO A 259 25.26 20.81 -10.89
C PRO A 259 25.65 21.98 -9.96
N ASP A 260 26.88 21.98 -9.44
CA ASP A 260 27.48 23.05 -8.62
C ASP A 260 29.02 22.94 -8.63
N ASP A 261 29.72 23.85 -7.94
CA ASP A 261 31.20 23.91 -7.93
C ASP A 261 31.90 22.69 -7.30
N ARG A 262 31.18 21.77 -6.65
CA ARG A 262 31.76 20.66 -5.89
C ARG A 262 31.42 19.28 -6.45
N ARG A 263 30.28 19.12 -7.10
CA ARG A 263 29.82 17.84 -7.62
C ARG A 263 30.16 17.71 -9.10
N VAL A 264 30.51 16.49 -9.50
CA VAL A 264 30.57 16.14 -10.92
C VAL A 264 29.27 15.48 -11.34
N SER A 265 28.98 15.53 -12.64
CA SER A 265 27.95 14.70 -13.27
C SER A 265 28.63 13.63 -14.12
N LEU A 266 28.27 12.37 -13.93
CA LEU A 266 28.63 11.29 -14.86
C LEU A 266 27.41 10.92 -15.71
N ILE A 267 27.56 11.04 -17.02
CA ILE A 267 26.56 10.59 -17.99
C ILE A 267 26.90 9.15 -18.38
N THR A 268 26.00 8.23 -18.04
CA THR A 268 26.24 6.79 -18.18
C THR A 268 25.17 6.12 -19.05
N PRO A 269 25.36 6.11 -20.38
CA PRO A 269 24.48 5.37 -21.28
C PRO A 269 24.56 3.87 -21.00
N SER A 270 23.41 3.25 -20.81
CA SER A 270 23.29 1.83 -20.47
C SER A 270 22.21 1.14 -21.31
N GLN A 271 22.43 -0.12 -21.64
CA GLN A 271 21.39 -1.01 -22.11
C GLN A 271 20.69 -1.66 -20.90
N MET A 272 19.37 -1.62 -20.88
CA MET A 272 18.57 -2.29 -19.88
C MET A 272 18.14 -3.66 -20.37
N ARG A 273 18.41 -4.69 -19.56
CA ARG A 273 18.08 -6.08 -19.85
C ARG A 273 17.13 -6.63 -18.79
N SER A 274 16.26 -7.55 -19.18
CA SER A 274 15.51 -8.34 -18.21
C SER A 274 16.48 -9.16 -17.37
N VAL A 275 16.11 -9.43 -16.12
CA VAL A 275 16.90 -10.29 -15.25
C VAL A 275 15.99 -11.07 -14.33
N ASP A 276 16.19 -12.38 -14.30
CA ASP A 276 15.53 -13.27 -13.34
C ASP A 276 16.48 -13.48 -12.16
N LEU A 277 16.01 -13.10 -10.97
CA LEU A 277 16.69 -13.35 -9.71
C LEU A 277 15.95 -14.42 -8.94
N ARG A 278 16.65 -15.52 -8.61
CA ARG A 278 16.10 -16.60 -7.80
C ARG A 278 17.03 -16.85 -6.63
N PHE A 279 16.47 -17.27 -5.51
CA PHE A 279 17.25 -17.84 -4.42
C PHE A 279 16.48 -18.98 -3.74
N ALA A 280 17.21 -19.88 -3.12
CA ALA A 280 16.65 -20.96 -2.33
C ALA A 280 17.69 -21.40 -1.29
N GLU A 281 17.22 -21.99 -0.21
CA GLU A 281 18.08 -22.78 0.64
C GLU A 281 18.21 -24.18 0.03
N VAL A 282 19.45 -24.59 -0.21
CA VAL A 282 19.77 -25.94 -0.69
C VAL A 282 20.24 -26.74 0.52
N SER A 283 19.62 -27.89 0.76
CA SER A 283 19.94 -28.73 1.93
C SER A 283 21.45 -28.97 2.05
N HIS A 284 21.99 -28.68 3.24
CA HIS A 284 23.43 -28.76 3.59
C HIS A 284 24.38 -27.78 2.88
N GLU A 285 23.95 -27.12 1.81
CA GLU A 285 24.74 -26.11 1.10
C GLU A 285 24.47 -24.68 1.61
N GLY A 286 23.32 -24.46 2.26
CA GLY A 286 22.86 -23.15 2.73
C GLY A 286 22.20 -22.34 1.63
N MET A 287 22.12 -21.02 1.79
CA MET A 287 21.52 -20.16 0.77
C MET A 287 22.31 -20.16 -0.55
N ARG A 288 21.56 -20.26 -1.65
CA ARG A 288 22.07 -20.12 -3.02
C ARG A 288 21.21 -19.14 -3.81
N ALA A 289 21.86 -18.30 -4.60
CA ALA A 289 21.28 -17.30 -5.48
C ALA A 289 21.70 -17.56 -6.93
N GLU A 290 20.74 -17.42 -7.82
CA GLU A 290 20.89 -17.53 -9.26
C GLU A 290 20.46 -16.21 -9.89
N MET A 291 21.23 -15.75 -10.88
CA MET A 291 20.91 -14.59 -11.70
C MET A 291 20.99 -15.00 -13.17
N ARG A 292 19.90 -14.82 -13.91
CA ARG A 292 19.85 -15.02 -15.36
C ARG A 292 19.56 -13.70 -16.04
N VAL A 293 20.53 -13.19 -16.79
CA VAL A 293 20.35 -11.97 -17.59
C VAL A 293 19.70 -12.35 -18.91
N GLY A 294 18.53 -11.80 -19.18
CA GLY A 294 17.75 -12.07 -20.38
C GLY A 294 18.02 -11.09 -21.52
N GLN A 295 17.01 -10.89 -22.37
CA GLN A 295 17.05 -9.99 -23.51
C GLN A 295 17.18 -8.51 -23.12
N ALA A 296 17.66 -7.69 -24.07
CA ALA A 296 17.53 -6.24 -23.93
C ALA A 296 16.05 -5.83 -24.05
N VAL A 297 15.60 -4.97 -23.14
CA VAL A 297 14.22 -4.45 -23.10
C VAL A 297 14.16 -2.94 -23.31
N GLY A 298 15.33 -2.29 -23.32
CA GLY A 298 15.39 -0.85 -23.45
C GLY A 298 16.79 -0.26 -23.26
N THR A 299 16.82 1.05 -23.06
CA THR A 299 18.01 1.82 -22.73
C THR A 299 17.76 2.67 -21.50
N MET A 300 18.83 3.10 -20.84
CA MET A 300 18.78 4.08 -19.76
C MET A 300 19.88 5.10 -19.97
N ASP A 301 19.48 6.37 -19.86
CA ASP A 301 20.40 7.48 -19.65
C ASP A 301 20.33 7.90 -18.18
N ALA A 302 21.47 7.85 -17.50
CA ALA A 302 21.58 8.25 -16.11
C ALA A 302 22.62 9.36 -15.96
N ASN A 303 22.22 10.43 -15.29
CA ASN A 303 23.10 11.47 -14.78
C ASN A 303 23.33 11.22 -13.30
N VAL A 304 24.56 10.86 -12.93
CA VAL A 304 24.92 10.57 -11.53
C VAL A 304 25.66 11.76 -10.95
N PHE A 305 25.14 12.32 -9.85
CA PHE A 305 25.69 13.48 -9.17
C PHE A 305 26.33 13.10 -7.83
N PHE A 306 27.63 13.32 -7.70
CA PHE A 306 28.38 13.05 -6.47
C PHE A 306 29.70 13.84 -6.44
N ASP A 307 30.36 13.85 -5.28
CA ASP A 307 31.71 14.40 -5.12
C ASP A 307 32.74 13.33 -5.52
N LEU A 308 33.32 13.46 -6.71
CA LEU A 308 34.34 12.54 -7.23
C LEU A 308 35.68 12.66 -6.51
N LEU A 309 35.91 13.79 -5.83
CA LEU A 309 37.14 14.03 -5.08
C LEU A 309 37.01 13.59 -3.62
N ALA A 310 35.82 13.19 -3.19
CA ALA A 310 35.61 12.59 -1.88
C ALA A 310 36.47 11.32 -1.74
N PRO A 311 37.00 11.05 -0.53
CA PRO A 311 37.64 9.76 -0.25
C PRO A 311 36.69 8.59 -0.56
N PRO A 312 37.21 7.41 -0.92
CA PRO A 312 36.38 6.22 -1.11
C PRO A 312 35.47 5.99 0.09
N GLY A 313 34.17 5.79 -0.16
CA GLY A 313 33.18 5.66 0.90
C GLY A 313 33.47 4.47 1.81
N THR A 314 33.33 4.67 3.12
CA THR A 314 33.52 3.60 4.12
C THR A 314 32.20 3.26 4.81
N ALA A 315 32.16 2.16 5.57
CA ALA A 315 30.98 1.81 6.36
C ALA A 315 30.54 2.91 7.34
N MET A 316 31.49 3.74 7.80
CA MET A 316 31.24 4.85 8.74
C MET A 316 31.01 6.19 8.04
N ALA A 317 31.51 6.35 6.83
CA ALA A 317 31.42 7.59 6.06
C ALA A 317 31.23 7.25 4.58
N PRO A 318 30.01 6.84 4.17
CA PRO A 318 29.71 6.65 2.76
C PRO A 318 29.69 7.98 2.01
N VAL A 319 29.86 7.93 0.69
CA VAL A 319 29.74 9.12 -0.16
C VAL A 319 28.31 9.22 -0.70
N PRO A 320 27.56 10.28 -0.37
CA PRO A 320 26.21 10.46 -0.86
C PRO A 320 26.18 10.74 -2.36
N PHE A 321 25.13 10.28 -3.04
CA PHE A 321 24.88 10.59 -4.44
C PHE A 321 23.39 10.75 -4.72
N THR A 322 23.08 11.36 -5.87
CA THR A 322 21.73 11.44 -6.44
C THR A 322 21.77 11.13 -7.92
N THR A 323 20.65 10.77 -8.53
CA THR A 323 20.56 10.51 -9.97
C THR A 323 19.32 11.15 -10.60
N ASP A 324 19.44 11.44 -11.89
CA ASP A 324 18.31 11.69 -12.80
C ASP A 324 18.38 10.65 -13.92
N GLU A 325 17.36 9.82 -14.03
CA GLU A 325 17.34 8.62 -14.85
C GLU A 325 16.13 8.58 -15.77
N LYS A 326 16.41 8.36 -17.06
CA LYS A 326 15.38 8.14 -18.07
C LYS A 326 15.52 6.73 -18.62
N TYR A 327 14.46 5.94 -18.44
CA TYR A 327 14.32 4.60 -18.99
C TYR A 327 13.51 4.68 -20.27
N VAL A 328 14.03 4.11 -21.35
CA VAL A 328 13.32 4.03 -22.64
C VAL A 328 13.10 2.56 -22.97
N PHE A 329 11.86 2.13 -23.02
CA PHE A 329 11.49 0.74 -23.29
C PHE A 329 11.22 0.54 -24.78
N LEU A 330 11.80 -0.52 -25.35
CA LEU A 330 11.80 -0.79 -26.78
C LEU A 330 11.12 -2.13 -27.06
N ASP A 331 10.23 -2.16 -28.07
CA ASP A 331 9.64 -3.41 -28.54
C ASP A 331 10.64 -4.27 -29.34
N SER A 332 10.19 -5.43 -29.81
CA SER A 332 11.02 -6.33 -30.62
C SER A 332 11.50 -5.73 -31.95
N ASP A 333 10.83 -4.69 -32.46
CA ASP A 333 11.21 -3.96 -33.68
C ASP A 333 12.16 -2.78 -33.36
N GLY A 334 12.49 -2.56 -32.08
CA GLY A 334 13.31 -1.43 -31.62
C GLY A 334 12.55 -0.11 -31.54
N ARG A 335 11.21 -0.11 -31.61
CA ARG A 335 10.40 1.10 -31.46
C ARG A 335 10.16 1.40 -30.00
N GLU A 336 10.13 2.68 -29.66
CA GLU A 336 9.80 3.13 -28.30
C GLU A 336 8.33 2.84 -27.97
N THR A 337 8.12 2.15 -26.85
CA THR A 337 6.80 1.80 -26.31
C THR A 337 6.37 2.76 -25.20
N GLY A 338 7.35 3.38 -24.54
CA GLY A 338 7.16 4.40 -23.53
C GLY A 338 8.45 4.63 -22.73
N THR A 339 8.41 5.65 -21.89
CA THR A 339 9.52 6.02 -21.00
C THR A 339 9.07 6.08 -19.55
N ILE A 340 10.01 5.89 -18.64
CA ILE A 340 9.86 6.19 -17.21
C ILE A 340 10.95 7.17 -16.82
N HIS A 341 10.57 8.22 -16.09
CA HIS A 341 11.48 9.17 -15.47
C HIS A 341 11.50 8.93 -13.97
N ALA A 342 12.67 8.69 -13.41
CA ALA A 342 12.88 8.46 -11.99
C ALA A 342 14.27 8.96 -11.58
N GLY A 343 14.55 8.97 -10.28
CA GLY A 343 15.86 9.37 -9.80
C GLY A 343 16.10 8.94 -8.37
N VAL A 344 17.36 8.68 -8.05
CA VAL A 344 17.79 8.45 -6.67
C VAL A 344 17.86 9.80 -5.97
N VAL A 345 16.99 10.00 -4.99
CA VAL A 345 16.98 11.20 -4.13
C VAL A 345 17.84 11.02 -2.89
N ASP A 346 18.05 9.76 -2.48
CA ASP A 346 18.88 9.37 -1.36
C ASP A 346 19.68 8.13 -1.75
N GLY A 347 20.94 8.36 -2.12
CA GLY A 347 21.90 7.33 -2.49
C GLY A 347 23.16 7.42 -1.66
N ILE A 348 23.78 6.27 -1.41
CA ILE A 348 25.09 6.16 -0.76
C ILE A 348 25.99 5.20 -1.52
N SER A 349 27.27 5.54 -1.57
CA SER A 349 28.30 4.71 -2.18
C SER A 349 29.39 4.35 -1.18
N PHE A 350 29.91 3.13 -1.36
CA PHE A 350 31.00 2.57 -0.59
C PHE A 350 32.06 2.05 -1.54
N ASP A 351 33.30 2.04 -1.06
CA ASP A 351 34.43 1.40 -1.70
C ASP A 351 34.18 -0.10 -1.91
N LEU A 352 34.55 -0.59 -3.09
CA LEU A 352 34.48 -2.00 -3.47
C LEU A 352 35.89 -2.50 -3.75
N LYS A 353 36.27 -3.57 -3.06
CA LYS A 353 37.55 -4.23 -3.26
C LYS A 353 37.40 -5.44 -4.17
N PHE A 354 38.37 -5.60 -5.07
CA PHE A 354 38.50 -6.77 -5.93
C PHE A 354 39.74 -7.57 -5.50
N PRO A 355 39.60 -8.64 -4.69
CA PRO A 355 40.75 -9.43 -4.27
C PRO A 355 41.60 -9.96 -5.44
N ALA A 356 40.95 -10.33 -6.55
CA ALA A 356 41.61 -10.80 -7.77
C ALA A 356 42.17 -9.68 -8.67
N ALA A 357 41.87 -8.41 -8.37
CA ALA A 357 42.41 -7.25 -9.08
C ALA A 357 42.66 -6.08 -8.09
N PRO A 358 43.65 -6.18 -7.19
CA PRO A 358 43.80 -5.24 -6.07
C PRO A 358 44.00 -3.77 -6.47
N GLY A 359 44.51 -3.52 -7.67
CA GLY A 359 44.68 -2.17 -8.22
C GLY A 359 43.44 -1.59 -8.88
N GLN A 360 42.38 -2.39 -9.08
CA GLN A 360 41.15 -1.97 -9.73
C GLN A 360 40.30 -1.18 -8.72
N PRO A 361 40.03 0.12 -8.92
CA PRO A 361 39.08 0.81 -8.08
C PRO A 361 37.66 0.39 -8.44
N GLY A 362 36.79 0.32 -7.44
CA GLY A 362 35.37 0.06 -7.65
C GLY A 362 34.54 0.68 -6.55
N VAL A 363 33.24 0.76 -6.81
CA VAL A 363 32.25 1.23 -5.85
C VAL A 363 31.01 0.34 -5.88
N ARG A 364 30.41 0.17 -4.71
CA ARG A 364 29.05 -0.33 -4.55
C ARG A 364 28.16 0.84 -4.16
N PHE A 365 27.09 1.05 -4.91
CA PHE A 365 26.19 2.17 -4.73
C PHE A 365 24.77 1.65 -4.67
N ALA A 366 24.03 2.24 -3.76
CA ALA A 366 22.67 1.85 -3.49
C ALA A 366 21.86 3.10 -3.20
N GLY A 367 20.60 3.10 -3.61
CA GLY A 367 19.75 4.27 -3.44
C GLY A 367 18.34 4.03 -3.91
N PHE A 368 17.48 5.00 -3.61
CA PHE A 368 16.06 4.94 -3.94
C PHE A 368 15.52 6.33 -4.26
N GLY A 369 14.34 6.37 -4.87
CA GLY A 369 13.56 7.59 -5.01
C GLY A 369 12.25 7.36 -5.75
N PRO A 370 11.41 8.39 -5.86
CA PRO A 370 10.10 8.26 -6.50
C PRO A 370 10.22 8.18 -8.03
N ILE A 371 9.24 7.54 -8.65
CA ILE A 371 8.99 7.67 -10.09
C ILE A 371 8.25 8.99 -10.31
N HIS A 372 8.81 9.84 -11.18
CA HIS A 372 8.29 11.17 -11.47
C HIS A 372 7.22 11.18 -12.57
N GLY A 373 7.19 10.14 -13.39
CA GLY A 373 6.18 9.95 -14.43
C GLY A 373 6.66 9.06 -15.56
N GLY A 374 5.84 8.98 -16.61
CA GLY A 374 6.17 8.22 -17.81
C GLY A 374 5.34 8.64 -19.02
N THR A 375 5.67 8.04 -20.17
CA THR A 375 5.04 8.28 -21.47
C THR A 375 4.58 6.98 -22.10
N GLY A 376 3.74 7.06 -23.15
CA GLY A 376 3.28 5.88 -23.89
C GLY A 376 2.55 4.89 -22.97
N ALA A 377 3.01 3.64 -22.95
CA ALA A 377 2.48 2.61 -22.07
C ALA A 377 2.63 2.90 -20.56
N PHE A 378 3.48 3.86 -20.18
CA PHE A 378 3.72 4.26 -18.79
C PHE A 378 3.15 5.66 -18.47
N ALA A 379 2.22 6.16 -19.28
CA ALA A 379 1.58 7.45 -19.02
C ALA A 379 0.90 7.44 -17.64
N GLY A 380 1.30 8.37 -16.77
CA GLY A 380 0.80 8.44 -15.39
C GLY A 380 1.41 7.43 -14.41
N ALA A 381 2.51 6.75 -14.80
CA ALA A 381 3.21 5.84 -13.90
C ALA A 381 3.65 6.55 -12.61
N GLN A 382 3.41 5.88 -11.48
CA GLN A 382 3.80 6.30 -10.14
C GLN A 382 4.49 5.13 -9.44
N GLY A 383 5.23 5.42 -8.37
CA GLY A 383 5.81 4.40 -7.51
C GLY A 383 7.25 4.73 -7.13
N MET A 384 8.09 3.70 -6.98
CA MET A 384 9.45 3.83 -6.42
C MET A 384 10.50 3.17 -7.32
N LEU A 385 11.67 3.80 -7.39
CA LEU A 385 12.90 3.27 -7.95
C LEU A 385 13.79 2.74 -6.83
N THR A 386 14.35 1.56 -7.04
CA THR A 386 15.47 0.97 -6.29
C THR A 386 16.67 0.82 -7.23
N VAL A 387 17.86 1.23 -6.77
CA VAL A 387 19.15 1.01 -7.45
C VAL A 387 20.08 0.30 -6.48
N ASN A 388 20.59 -0.89 -6.83
CA ASN A 388 21.57 -1.63 -6.01
C ASN A 388 22.69 -2.24 -6.87
N SER A 389 23.81 -1.54 -6.96
CA SER A 389 24.69 -1.65 -8.12
C SER A 389 26.16 -1.68 -7.75
N LEU A 390 26.98 -2.29 -8.62
CA LEU A 390 28.44 -2.33 -8.51
C LEU A 390 29.05 -1.71 -9.78
N ILE A 391 30.07 -0.89 -9.62
CA ILE A 391 30.82 -0.25 -10.71
C ILE A 391 32.31 -0.51 -10.51
N GLY A 392 33.01 -0.86 -11.59
CA GLY A 392 34.46 -0.73 -11.67
C GLY A 392 34.81 0.65 -12.23
N ILE A 393 35.80 1.32 -11.66
CA ILE A 393 36.29 2.62 -12.10
C ILE A 393 37.60 2.38 -12.85
N ALA A 394 37.71 2.83 -14.11
CA ALA A 394 38.91 2.64 -14.92
C ALA A 394 39.31 1.14 -15.14
N PRO A 395 38.60 0.39 -16.01
CA PRO A 395 37.57 0.87 -16.93
C PRO A 395 36.20 0.97 -16.27
N HIS A 396 35.45 1.99 -16.66
CA HIS A 396 34.07 2.14 -16.23
C HIS A 396 33.22 0.96 -16.76
N THR A 397 32.87 0.06 -15.84
CA THR A 397 32.16 -1.20 -16.06
C THR A 397 30.94 -1.24 -15.15
N LEU A 398 29.86 -1.87 -15.62
CA LEU A 398 28.54 -1.71 -15.02
C LEU A 398 27.94 -3.04 -14.59
N SER A 399 27.70 -3.16 -13.29
CA SER A 399 26.79 -4.15 -12.73
C SER A 399 25.61 -3.53 -12.01
N LEU A 400 24.72 -2.89 -12.77
CA LEU A 400 23.54 -2.21 -12.25
C LEU A 400 22.36 -3.17 -12.06
N LEU A 401 21.73 -3.14 -10.89
CA LEU A 401 20.43 -3.78 -10.64
C LEU A 401 19.41 -2.71 -10.27
N HIS A 402 18.35 -2.60 -11.06
CA HIS A 402 17.30 -1.62 -10.91
C HIS A 402 15.97 -2.33 -10.70
N VAL A 403 15.15 -1.82 -9.79
CA VAL A 403 13.77 -2.28 -9.61
C VAL A 403 12.84 -1.08 -9.67
N LEU A 404 11.93 -1.09 -10.64
CA LEU A 404 10.86 -0.11 -10.74
C LEU A 404 9.61 -0.75 -10.11
N GLN A 405 9.26 -0.31 -8.91
CA GLN A 405 7.98 -0.62 -8.29
C GLN A 405 6.94 0.35 -8.85
N LEU A 406 6.14 -0.12 -9.81
CA LEU A 406 5.05 0.63 -10.41
C LEU A 406 3.77 0.43 -9.60
N ALA A 407 3.07 1.51 -9.27
CA ALA A 407 1.69 1.43 -8.80
C ALA A 407 0.81 0.94 -9.96
N ASP A 408 0.29 -0.28 -9.83
CA ASP A 408 -0.43 -1.00 -10.87
C ASP A 408 -1.65 -1.76 -10.28
N PRO A 409 -2.63 -1.05 -9.68
CA PRO A 409 -3.81 -1.69 -9.07
C PRO A 409 -4.67 -2.48 -10.07
N GLU A 410 -4.58 -2.12 -11.35
CA GLU A 410 -5.32 -2.74 -12.45
C GLU A 410 -4.55 -3.89 -13.11
N GLY A 411 -3.24 -4.03 -12.83
CA GLY A 411 -2.40 -5.10 -13.37
C GLY A 411 -2.05 -4.92 -14.85
N HIS A 412 -1.97 -3.69 -15.33
CA HIS A 412 -1.63 -3.34 -16.72
C HIS A 412 -0.23 -3.81 -17.11
N HIS A 413 0.69 -3.93 -16.17
CA HIS A 413 2.07 -4.34 -16.43
C HIS A 413 2.34 -5.79 -16.06
N ARG A 414 1.35 -6.55 -15.58
CA ARG A 414 1.54 -7.96 -15.19
C ARG A 414 1.28 -8.91 -16.36
N ALA A 415 2.22 -9.82 -16.58
CA ALA A 415 2.16 -10.88 -17.57
C ALA A 415 1.43 -12.10 -17.01
N GLY A 416 0.59 -12.72 -17.84
CA GLY A 416 -0.43 -13.62 -17.36
C GLY A 416 -1.58 -12.81 -16.79
N ARG A 417 -2.75 -12.95 -17.41
CA ARG A 417 -4.01 -12.47 -16.84
C ARG A 417 -3.96 -12.87 -15.37
N ARG A 418 -4.09 -11.89 -14.46
CA ARG A 418 -4.43 -12.13 -13.05
C ARG A 418 -5.27 -13.42 -13.06
N PRO A 419 -4.94 -14.52 -12.35
CA PRO A 419 -6.03 -15.32 -11.84
C PRO A 419 -6.81 -14.29 -11.04
N ALA A 420 -7.79 -13.66 -11.68
CA ALA A 420 -8.45 -12.45 -11.21
C ALA A 420 -8.83 -12.79 -9.80
N VAL A 421 -8.14 -12.26 -8.76
CA VAL A 421 -8.13 -12.75 -7.36
C VAL A 421 -9.19 -13.82 -7.20
N PRO A 422 -8.88 -15.13 -7.42
CA PRO A 422 -9.78 -16.09 -8.10
C PRO A 422 -11.17 -15.65 -7.78
N ALA A 423 -11.79 -14.90 -8.70
CA ALA A 423 -12.96 -14.15 -8.33
C ALA A 423 -13.85 -15.29 -7.87
N ARG A 424 -14.08 -15.34 -6.56
CA ARG A 424 -15.24 -15.98 -6.01
C ARG A 424 -16.31 -15.11 -6.64
N ARG A 425 -16.60 -15.43 -7.91
CA ARG A 425 -17.69 -14.91 -8.70
C ARG A 425 -18.82 -15.62 -8.02
N ASP A 426 -19.17 -15.08 -6.86
CA ASP A 426 -20.19 -15.62 -6.03
C ASP A 426 -21.44 -15.29 -6.79
N VAL A 427 -21.88 -16.24 -7.60
CA VAL A 427 -23.24 -16.23 -8.10
C VAL A 427 -24.05 -16.72 -6.92
N LEU A 428 -24.85 -15.82 -6.32
CA LEU A 428 -25.88 -16.26 -5.40
C LEU A 428 -26.74 -17.26 -6.17
N HIS A 429 -26.67 -18.53 -5.78
CA HIS A 429 -27.46 -19.58 -6.41
C HIS A 429 -28.94 -19.20 -6.31
N PRO A 430 -29.80 -19.53 -7.28
CA PRO A 430 -31.23 -19.21 -7.18
C PRO A 430 -31.93 -19.73 -5.91
N ALA A 431 -31.36 -20.76 -5.29
CA ALA A 431 -31.83 -21.33 -4.02
C ALA A 431 -31.27 -20.62 -2.76
N ASP A 432 -30.32 -19.70 -2.93
CA ASP A 432 -29.77 -18.89 -1.84
C ASP A 432 -30.82 -17.89 -1.37
N PRO A 433 -31.12 -17.79 -0.06
CA PRO A 433 -32.16 -16.88 0.45
C PRO A 433 -31.88 -15.40 0.14
N TYR A 434 -30.63 -15.03 -0.17
CA TYR A 434 -30.24 -13.66 -0.53
C TYR A 434 -30.39 -13.35 -2.02
N HIS A 435 -30.60 -14.36 -2.88
CA HIS A 435 -30.73 -14.14 -4.33
C HIS A 435 -31.91 -13.22 -4.71
N PRO A 436 -33.12 -13.34 -4.11
CA PRO A 436 -34.22 -12.40 -4.37
C PRO A 436 -33.88 -10.95 -4.00
N LEU A 437 -33.12 -10.71 -2.93
CA LEU A 437 -32.68 -9.38 -2.53
C LEU A 437 -31.79 -8.75 -3.61
N LEU A 438 -30.89 -9.54 -4.20
CA LEU A 438 -30.05 -9.09 -5.31
C LEU A 438 -30.90 -8.67 -6.53
N GLN A 439 -31.86 -9.51 -6.92
CA GLN A 439 -32.77 -9.23 -8.03
C GLN A 439 -33.63 -7.98 -7.79
N ASN A 440 -34.08 -7.79 -6.55
CA ASN A 440 -34.83 -6.59 -6.18
C ASN A 440 -33.99 -5.33 -6.34
N LYS A 441 -32.72 -5.37 -5.92
CA LYS A 441 -31.79 -4.24 -6.07
C LYS A 441 -31.51 -3.92 -7.54
N GLU A 442 -31.44 -4.92 -8.41
CA GLU A 442 -31.32 -4.69 -9.85
C GLU A 442 -32.52 -3.93 -10.42
N ARG A 443 -33.73 -4.40 -10.08
CA ARG A 443 -34.97 -3.75 -10.52
C ARG A 443 -35.08 -2.32 -9.98
N TYR A 444 -34.49 -2.05 -8.81
CA TYR A 444 -34.49 -0.73 -8.16
C TYR A 444 -33.36 0.21 -8.60
N ALA A 445 -32.44 -0.23 -9.45
CA ALA A 445 -31.24 0.52 -9.79
C ALA A 445 -31.56 1.95 -10.27
N GLU A 446 -32.54 2.10 -11.15
CA GLU A 446 -32.92 3.43 -11.65
C GLU A 446 -33.60 4.29 -10.60
N THR A 447 -34.35 3.70 -9.67
CA THR A 447 -34.95 4.42 -8.54
C THR A 447 -33.87 4.99 -7.62
N TYR A 448 -32.80 4.23 -7.32
CA TYR A 448 -31.67 4.75 -6.54
C TYR A 448 -30.99 5.93 -7.25
N ARG A 449 -30.76 5.83 -8.56
CA ARG A 449 -30.17 6.92 -9.35
C ARG A 449 -31.08 8.15 -9.36
N ARG A 450 -32.40 7.96 -9.50
CA ARG A 450 -33.39 9.04 -9.43
C ARG A 450 -33.34 9.76 -8.08
N TRP A 451 -33.33 9.02 -6.97
CA TRP A 451 -33.21 9.64 -5.64
C TRP A 451 -31.89 10.40 -5.48
N ARG A 452 -30.76 9.82 -5.90
CA ARG A 452 -29.47 10.53 -5.86
C ARG A 452 -29.48 11.81 -6.69
N ARG A 453 -30.07 11.80 -7.89
CA ARG A 453 -30.26 13.03 -8.69
C ARG A 453 -31.13 14.07 -7.96
N GLY A 454 -32.16 13.64 -7.24
CA GLY A 454 -32.97 14.51 -6.40
C GLY A 454 -32.16 15.16 -5.27
N PHE A 455 -31.34 14.37 -4.56
CA PHE A 455 -30.42 14.88 -3.55
C PHE A 455 -29.37 15.83 -4.13
N GLN A 456 -28.84 15.51 -5.31
CA GLN A 456 -27.88 16.37 -6.02
C GLN A 456 -28.49 17.71 -6.43
N LYS A 457 -29.71 17.69 -6.98
CA LYS A 457 -30.49 18.89 -7.33
C LYS A 457 -30.71 19.79 -6.11
N CYS A 458 -31.01 19.19 -4.97
CA CYS A 458 -31.36 19.90 -3.73
C CYS A 458 -30.24 19.92 -2.68
N ALA A 459 -28.98 19.72 -3.10
CA ALA A 459 -27.86 19.41 -2.21
C ALA A 459 -27.68 20.42 -1.07
N GLY A 460 -27.72 21.72 -1.38
CA GLY A 460 -27.56 22.77 -0.37
C GLY A 460 -28.66 22.76 0.68
N ARG A 461 -29.93 22.71 0.24
CA ARG A 461 -31.08 22.79 1.15
C ARG A 461 -31.24 21.54 2.01
N PHE A 462 -31.04 20.35 1.42
CA PHE A 462 -31.06 19.11 2.20
C PHE A 462 -29.89 19.00 3.15
N ALA A 463 -28.68 19.44 2.76
CA ALA A 463 -27.55 19.41 3.67
C ALA A 463 -27.79 20.29 4.91
N GLU A 464 -28.34 21.50 4.72
CA GLU A 464 -28.73 22.40 5.81
C GLU A 464 -29.76 21.76 6.74
N ILE A 465 -30.90 21.28 6.19
CA ILE A 465 -31.99 20.72 7.01
C ILE A 465 -31.54 19.45 7.75
N LEU A 466 -30.96 18.49 7.02
CA LEU A 466 -30.60 17.20 7.61
C LEU A 466 -29.52 17.36 8.67
N SER A 467 -28.44 18.11 8.38
CA SER A 467 -27.40 18.35 9.38
C SER A 467 -27.94 19.13 10.58
N GLY A 468 -28.83 20.11 10.37
CA GLY A 468 -29.50 20.84 11.46
C GLY A 468 -30.26 19.90 12.40
N GLU A 469 -31.07 18.99 11.85
CA GLU A 469 -31.84 18.05 12.65
C GLU A 469 -30.96 17.01 13.37
N PHE A 470 -29.94 16.44 12.73
CA PHE A 470 -29.01 15.55 13.42
C PHE A 470 -28.22 16.29 14.51
N ASN A 471 -27.71 17.49 14.20
CA ASN A 471 -26.89 18.27 15.12
C ASN A 471 -27.67 18.79 16.35
N ALA A 472 -28.98 19.00 16.22
CA ALA A 472 -29.84 19.41 17.33
C ALA A 472 -30.08 18.32 18.39
N ARG A 473 -29.63 17.08 18.12
CA ARG A 473 -29.87 15.88 18.95
C ARG A 473 -28.58 15.18 19.39
N LEU A 474 -27.42 15.81 19.21
CA LEU A 474 -26.11 15.20 19.53
C LEU A 474 -26.00 14.79 21.00
N ASP A 475 -26.65 15.55 21.89
CA ASP A 475 -26.65 15.43 23.35
C ASP A 475 -27.64 14.38 23.90
N MET A 476 -28.46 13.77 23.05
CA MET A 476 -29.51 12.84 23.50
C MET A 476 -29.02 11.39 23.56
N GLY A 477 -29.32 10.65 24.62
CA GLY A 477 -29.01 9.21 24.70
C GLY A 477 -27.62 8.87 25.25
N GLU A 478 -27.16 7.64 25.06
CA GLU A 478 -26.06 7.04 25.83
C GLU A 478 -24.65 7.22 25.25
N PHE A 479 -24.52 7.86 24.09
CA PHE A 479 -23.23 8.11 23.43
C PHE A 479 -23.20 9.51 22.82
N PRO A 480 -22.02 10.16 22.72
CA PRO A 480 -21.92 11.47 22.07
C PRO A 480 -22.26 11.33 20.58
N GLY A 481 -23.12 12.21 20.06
CA GLY A 481 -23.37 12.28 18.62
C GLY A 481 -22.14 12.76 17.84
N LEU A 482 -22.05 12.39 16.56
CA LEU A 482 -21.08 12.94 15.62
C LEU A 482 -21.71 14.11 14.85
N ARG A 483 -21.07 15.28 14.89
CA ARG A 483 -21.58 16.47 14.19
C ARG A 483 -21.46 16.26 12.68
N ILE A 484 -22.55 16.51 11.95
CA ILE A 484 -22.55 16.54 10.48
C ILE A 484 -22.26 17.98 10.03
N ASP A 485 -21.22 18.16 9.23
CA ASP A 485 -20.88 19.43 8.60
C ASP A 485 -21.79 19.69 7.38
N PRO A 486 -22.60 20.76 7.35
CA PRO A 486 -23.51 21.06 6.24
C PRO A 486 -22.77 21.32 4.92
N GLU A 487 -21.59 21.93 4.93
CA GLU A 487 -20.86 22.25 3.70
C GLU A 487 -20.31 20.97 3.06
N ARG A 488 -19.73 20.10 3.89
CA ARG A 488 -19.24 18.80 3.43
C ARG A 488 -20.38 17.89 2.99
N LEU A 489 -21.52 17.90 3.69
CA LEU A 489 -22.69 17.13 3.27
C LEU A 489 -23.24 17.64 1.93
N ARG A 490 -23.25 18.96 1.71
CA ARG A 490 -23.62 19.56 0.41
C ARG A 490 -22.72 19.06 -0.70
N GLU A 491 -21.40 19.05 -0.49
CA GLU A 491 -20.43 18.53 -1.47
C GLU A 491 -20.67 17.06 -1.78
N VAL A 492 -20.89 16.24 -0.75
CA VAL A 492 -21.19 14.80 -0.89
C VAL A 492 -22.45 14.57 -1.72
N PHE A 493 -23.53 15.32 -1.47
CA PHE A 493 -24.73 15.26 -2.30
C PHE A 493 -24.50 15.77 -3.72
N GLY A 494 -23.67 16.81 -3.90
CA GLY A 494 -23.36 17.42 -5.18
C GLY A 494 -22.56 16.51 -6.14
N ILE A 495 -21.65 15.70 -5.60
CA ILE A 495 -20.80 14.78 -6.38
C ILE A 495 -21.59 13.53 -6.85
N GLY A 496 -22.61 13.12 -6.09
CA GLY A 496 -23.42 11.94 -6.41
C GLY A 496 -22.81 10.64 -5.88
N ILE A 497 -22.34 9.76 -6.77
CA ILE A 497 -21.76 8.46 -6.37
C ILE A 497 -20.25 8.61 -6.24
N GLN A 498 -19.76 8.60 -5.01
CA GLN A 498 -18.33 8.63 -4.74
C GLN A 498 -17.71 7.22 -4.87
N PRO A 499 -16.45 7.12 -5.34
CA PRO A 499 -15.66 5.90 -5.22
C PRO A 499 -15.63 5.44 -3.76
N PHE A 500 -15.85 4.16 -3.55
CA PHE A 500 -16.06 3.59 -2.23
C PHE A 500 -14.84 2.79 -1.75
N SER A 501 -14.49 2.89 -0.46
CA SER A 501 -13.42 2.07 0.13
C SER A 501 -13.97 0.77 0.71
N LEU A 502 -13.23 -0.32 0.51
CA LEU A 502 -13.56 -1.63 1.06
C LEU A 502 -13.68 -1.59 2.59
N GLU A 503 -12.83 -0.82 3.25
CA GLU A 503 -12.86 -0.57 4.69
C GLU A 503 -14.22 -0.04 5.19
N THR A 504 -14.88 0.81 4.42
CA THR A 504 -16.22 1.32 4.80
C THR A 504 -17.28 0.21 4.69
N PHE A 505 -17.12 -0.68 3.71
CA PHE A 505 -17.99 -1.84 3.51
C PHE A 505 -17.82 -2.86 4.64
N ASP A 506 -16.57 -3.12 4.97
CA ASP A 506 -16.13 -4.07 5.99
C ASP A 506 -16.03 -3.45 7.37
N ARG A 507 -16.66 -2.27 7.56
CA ARG A 507 -16.81 -1.69 8.90
C ARG A 507 -17.52 -2.65 9.86
N TYR A 508 -18.20 -3.68 9.34
CA TYR A 508 -18.71 -4.78 10.15
C TYR A 508 -18.24 -6.12 9.62
N SER A 509 -17.81 -6.97 10.53
CA SER A 509 -17.48 -8.36 10.27
C SER A 509 -17.80 -9.17 11.53
N GLY A 510 -18.47 -10.31 11.37
CA GLY A 510 -18.87 -11.17 12.48
C GLY A 510 -20.10 -10.67 13.24
N SER A 511 -20.18 -11.03 14.52
CA SER A 511 -21.32 -10.76 15.41
C SER A 511 -21.25 -9.37 16.06
N ALA A 512 -22.37 -8.64 16.04
CA ALA A 512 -22.57 -7.45 16.86
C ALA A 512 -23.96 -7.37 17.47
N LYS A 513 -24.02 -6.95 18.74
CA LYS A 513 -25.26 -6.73 19.49
C LYS A 513 -25.62 -5.25 19.48
N GLY A 514 -26.70 -4.90 18.81
CA GLY A 514 -27.29 -3.58 18.79
C GLY A 514 -28.33 -3.39 19.89
N THR A 515 -28.23 -2.32 20.67
CA THR A 515 -29.26 -1.82 21.57
C THR A 515 -29.89 -0.58 20.96
N PHE A 516 -31.15 -0.70 20.53
CA PHE A 516 -31.92 0.38 19.93
C PHE A 516 -32.77 1.04 21.01
N ARG A 517 -32.63 2.35 21.18
CA ARG A 517 -33.44 3.18 22.08
C ARG A 517 -34.24 4.16 21.26
N THR A 518 -35.54 4.23 21.49
CA THR A 518 -36.46 5.15 20.81
C THR A 518 -36.78 6.31 21.74
N TYR A 519 -36.75 7.53 21.21
CA TYR A 519 -36.99 8.76 21.94
C TYR A 519 -38.13 9.54 21.29
N GLU A 520 -39.00 10.12 22.12
CA GLU A 520 -39.99 11.09 21.66
C GLU A 520 -39.31 12.43 21.36
N LEU A 521 -39.58 12.99 20.18
CA LEU A 521 -38.97 14.23 19.69
C LEU A 521 -39.30 15.43 20.57
N ALA A 522 -40.55 15.54 21.03
CA ALA A 522 -41.04 16.68 21.79
C ALA A 522 -40.49 16.68 23.23
N SER A 523 -40.67 15.59 23.97
CA SER A 523 -40.28 15.52 25.39
C SER A 523 -38.83 15.09 25.61
N ARG A 524 -38.15 14.60 24.57
CA ARG A 524 -36.82 13.98 24.64
C ARG A 524 -36.76 12.73 25.53
N LYS A 525 -37.90 12.16 25.93
CA LYS A 525 -37.96 10.97 26.77
C LYS A 525 -37.73 9.71 25.96
N GLU A 526 -37.01 8.76 26.55
CA GLU A 526 -36.95 7.39 26.04
C GLU A 526 -38.32 6.73 26.19
N VAL A 527 -38.85 6.18 25.10
CA VAL A 527 -40.17 5.54 25.02
C VAL A 527 -40.09 4.05 24.67
N GLY A 528 -38.91 3.53 24.36
CA GLY A 528 -38.74 2.12 24.07
C GLY A 528 -37.29 1.68 23.92
N VAL A 529 -37.05 0.39 24.17
CA VAL A 529 -35.75 -0.26 23.98
C VAL A 529 -35.96 -1.60 23.26
N ALA A 530 -35.15 -1.88 22.26
CA ALA A 530 -35.11 -3.15 21.56
C ALA A 530 -33.67 -3.64 21.39
N THR A 531 -33.49 -4.95 21.26
CA THR A 531 -32.18 -5.55 20.98
C THR A 531 -32.22 -6.23 19.62
N LEU A 532 -31.14 -6.03 18.84
CA LEU A 532 -30.92 -6.69 17.56
C LEU A 532 -29.54 -7.34 17.57
N TYR A 533 -29.49 -8.65 17.45
CA TYR A 533 -28.29 -9.40 17.18
C TYR A 533 -28.08 -9.45 15.68
N SER A 534 -26.94 -8.99 15.20
CA SER A 534 -26.63 -9.00 13.78
C SER A 534 -25.34 -9.76 13.53
N TYR A 535 -25.30 -10.53 12.45
CA TYR A 535 -24.10 -11.24 12.01
C TYR A 535 -23.81 -10.87 10.56
N TRP A 536 -22.69 -10.19 10.34
CA TRP A 536 -22.18 -9.85 9.01
C TRP A 536 -21.23 -10.97 8.57
N LYS A 537 -21.49 -11.57 7.41
CA LYS A 537 -20.60 -12.57 6.84
C LYS A 537 -19.19 -11.97 6.70
N GLU A 538 -18.17 -12.65 7.21
CA GLU A 538 -16.81 -12.10 7.22
C GLU A 538 -16.30 -11.79 5.80
N ASP A 539 -16.52 -12.72 4.88
CA ASP A 539 -16.20 -12.55 3.46
C ASP A 539 -17.24 -11.72 2.71
N ASN A 540 -16.74 -10.88 1.79
CA ASN A 540 -17.55 -10.23 0.77
C ASN A 540 -17.86 -11.19 -0.39
N LEU A 541 -19.04 -10.99 -0.98
CA LEU A 541 -19.41 -11.54 -2.28
C LEU A 541 -18.87 -10.64 -3.38
N TYR A 542 -18.28 -11.23 -4.42
CA TYR A 542 -17.84 -10.49 -5.60
C TYR A 542 -18.62 -10.98 -6.83
N PHE A 543 -19.27 -10.08 -7.55
CA PHE A 543 -20.12 -10.44 -8.68
C PHE A 543 -19.43 -10.14 -10.03
N PRO A 544 -19.85 -10.80 -11.12
CA PRO A 544 -19.25 -10.59 -12.44
C PRO A 544 -19.31 -9.17 -12.99
N ASP A 545 -20.28 -8.35 -12.55
CA ASP A 545 -20.47 -6.96 -12.96
C ASP A 545 -19.62 -5.96 -12.14
N GLY A 546 -18.68 -6.45 -11.33
CA GLY A 546 -17.83 -5.63 -10.46
C GLY A 546 -18.51 -5.20 -9.16
N ARG A 547 -19.73 -5.67 -8.90
CA ARG A 547 -20.41 -5.45 -7.62
C ARG A 547 -19.71 -6.19 -6.48
N ILE A 548 -19.75 -5.56 -5.31
CA ILE A 548 -19.40 -6.17 -4.02
C ILE A 548 -20.69 -6.33 -3.19
N GLY A 549 -20.87 -7.43 -2.49
CA GLY A 549 -22.01 -7.70 -1.61
C GLY A 549 -21.62 -8.23 -0.24
N LYS A 550 -22.45 -7.97 0.78
CA LYS A 550 -22.29 -8.50 2.15
C LYS A 550 -23.61 -9.07 2.61
N LYS A 551 -23.62 -10.36 2.97
CA LYS A 551 -24.79 -11.01 3.58
C LYS A 551 -24.81 -10.73 5.08
N ILE A 552 -25.99 -10.42 5.61
CA ILE A 552 -26.17 -10.08 7.00
C ILE A 552 -27.49 -10.69 7.49
N ASN A 553 -27.44 -11.40 8.61
CA ASN A 553 -28.62 -11.86 9.33
C ASN A 553 -28.84 -10.97 10.55
N GLY A 554 -30.05 -10.44 10.72
CA GLY A 554 -30.50 -9.76 11.93
C GLY A 554 -31.49 -10.64 12.69
N SER A 555 -31.46 -10.63 14.03
CA SER A 555 -32.44 -11.34 14.84
C SER A 555 -32.60 -10.72 16.22
N ASN A 556 -33.81 -10.67 16.75
CA ASN A 556 -34.05 -10.41 18.18
C ASN A 556 -33.83 -11.63 19.10
N ARG A 557 -33.48 -12.81 18.56
CA ARG A 557 -33.34 -14.07 19.32
C ARG A 557 -31.89 -14.51 19.59
N GLY A 558 -30.92 -13.97 18.85
CA GLY A 558 -29.50 -14.33 18.98
C GLY A 558 -28.75 -14.24 17.64
N TYR A 559 -27.50 -14.67 17.60
CA TYR A 559 -26.70 -14.67 16.36
C TYR A 559 -27.03 -15.84 15.45
N PHE A 560 -27.22 -15.56 14.17
CA PHE A 560 -27.41 -16.58 13.14
C PHE A 560 -26.45 -16.31 11.99
N LEU A 561 -25.68 -17.31 11.57
CA LEU A 561 -24.77 -17.19 10.44
C LEU A 561 -25.57 -16.98 9.14
N PRO A 562 -25.10 -16.14 8.21
CA PRO A 562 -25.71 -16.03 6.88
C PRO A 562 -25.56 -17.28 6.02
N ASP A 563 -24.52 -18.11 6.27
CA ASP A 563 -24.20 -19.31 5.51
C ASP A 563 -23.89 -20.49 6.46
N PRO A 564 -24.81 -21.45 6.65
CA PRO A 564 -26.21 -21.43 6.17
C PRO A 564 -27.09 -20.53 7.05
N SER A 565 -27.97 -19.76 6.41
CA SER A 565 -29.07 -19.07 7.11
C SER A 565 -30.14 -20.08 7.54
N PRO A 566 -30.82 -19.89 8.69
CA PRO A 566 -31.97 -20.71 9.04
C PRO A 566 -33.11 -20.56 8.00
N PRO A 567 -34.02 -21.54 7.91
CA PRO A 567 -35.19 -21.45 7.04
C PRO A 567 -36.01 -20.19 7.35
N LEU A 568 -36.40 -19.42 6.34
CA LEU A 568 -37.05 -18.11 6.51
C LEU A 568 -38.49 -18.25 7.03
N GLU A 569 -39.12 -19.40 6.79
CA GLU A 569 -40.43 -19.78 7.33
C GLU A 569 -40.45 -19.88 8.86
N ASP A 570 -39.30 -20.12 9.51
CA ASP A 570 -39.18 -20.13 10.98
C ASP A 570 -39.31 -18.74 11.59
N ARG A 571 -39.23 -17.68 10.78
CA ARG A 571 -39.27 -16.26 11.22
C ARG A 571 -38.26 -15.95 12.34
N LYS A 572 -37.09 -16.60 12.28
CA LYS A 572 -36.00 -16.44 13.25
C LYS A 572 -35.05 -15.29 12.89
N VAL A 573 -34.91 -14.99 11.60
CA VAL A 573 -33.96 -13.99 11.09
C VAL A 573 -34.61 -13.06 10.08
N ASP A 574 -34.18 -11.82 10.09
CA ASP A 574 -34.30 -10.89 8.99
C ASP A 574 -33.04 -10.99 8.13
N ILE A 575 -33.18 -10.99 6.81
CA ILE A 575 -32.04 -11.10 5.88
C ILE A 575 -31.78 -9.76 5.22
N ILE A 576 -30.51 -9.38 5.12
CA ILE A 576 -30.05 -8.08 4.63
C ILE A 576 -28.89 -8.29 3.65
N LEU A 577 -28.98 -7.67 2.47
CA LEU A 577 -27.91 -7.67 1.47
C LEU A 577 -27.41 -6.24 1.24
N ASN A 578 -26.28 -5.91 1.85
CA ASN A 578 -25.55 -4.70 1.50
C ASN A 578 -24.80 -4.91 0.18
N SER A 579 -24.68 -3.86 -0.63
CA SER A 579 -23.95 -3.95 -1.89
C SER A 579 -23.41 -2.60 -2.35
N TYR A 580 -22.26 -2.62 -3.00
CA TYR A 580 -21.73 -1.50 -3.76
C TYR A 580 -21.63 -1.84 -5.24
N ARG A 581 -22.10 -0.93 -6.11
CA ARG A 581 -21.88 -0.96 -7.56
C ARG A 581 -21.59 0.47 -8.03
N ALA A 582 -20.68 0.65 -9.00
CA ALA A 582 -20.17 1.96 -9.40
C ALA A 582 -21.26 2.95 -9.87
N ASP A 583 -22.38 2.45 -10.40
CA ASP A 583 -23.49 3.22 -10.98
C ASP A 583 -24.67 3.46 -10.03
N THR A 584 -24.73 2.79 -8.87
CA THR A 584 -25.77 2.99 -7.85
C THR A 584 -25.21 3.36 -6.47
N GLY A 585 -23.90 3.21 -6.29
CA GLY A 585 -23.19 3.43 -5.04
C GLY A 585 -23.51 2.35 -4.00
N LEU A 586 -23.40 2.71 -2.72
CA LEU A 586 -23.75 1.84 -1.62
C LEU A 586 -25.28 1.74 -1.47
N THR A 587 -25.80 0.51 -1.45
CA THR A 587 -27.23 0.19 -1.37
C THR A 587 -27.47 -0.99 -0.43
N SER A 588 -28.67 -1.09 0.15
CA SER A 588 -29.12 -2.25 0.92
C SER A 588 -30.52 -2.70 0.53
N TRP A 589 -30.82 -3.97 0.79
CA TRP A 589 -32.17 -4.51 0.77
C TRP A 589 -32.36 -5.40 1.98
N VAL A 590 -33.49 -5.26 2.66
CA VAL A 590 -33.86 -6.00 3.87
C VAL A 590 -35.21 -6.66 3.66
N GLU A 591 -35.32 -7.94 3.98
CA GLU A 591 -36.61 -8.60 4.20
C GLU A 591 -36.75 -8.92 5.68
N ILE A 592 -37.77 -8.32 6.32
CA ILE A 592 -38.07 -8.46 7.73
C ILE A 592 -39.07 -9.62 7.88
N TYR A 593 -38.65 -10.74 8.44
CA TYR A 593 -39.51 -11.92 8.67
C TYR A 593 -40.00 -11.99 10.12
N GLN A 594 -39.26 -11.43 11.08
CA GLN A 594 -39.55 -11.57 12.50
C GLN A 594 -40.84 -10.86 12.94
N ASN A 595 -41.17 -9.72 12.31
CA ASN A 595 -42.27 -8.83 12.72
C ASN A 595 -43.24 -8.55 11.57
N TRP A 596 -43.78 -9.61 10.96
CA TRP A 596 -44.58 -9.57 9.73
C TRP A 596 -43.74 -9.19 8.50
N ARG A 597 -44.07 -9.77 7.34
CA ARG A 597 -43.21 -9.66 6.15
C ARG A 597 -43.25 -8.26 5.55
N GLN A 598 -42.31 -7.41 5.95
CA GLN A 598 -42.03 -6.07 5.41
C GLN A 598 -40.71 -6.06 4.65
N GLN A 599 -40.58 -5.19 3.65
CA GLN A 599 -39.32 -4.99 2.93
C GLN A 599 -38.83 -3.56 3.07
N ARG A 600 -37.51 -3.39 3.11
CA ARG A 600 -36.85 -2.09 3.08
C ARG A 600 -35.77 -2.06 2.03
N THR A 601 -35.62 -0.92 1.39
CA THR A 601 -34.53 -0.64 0.47
C THR A 601 -33.80 0.62 0.91
N SER A 602 -32.50 0.71 0.66
CA SER A 602 -31.75 1.91 1.01
C SER A 602 -30.60 2.20 0.07
N PHE A 603 -30.16 3.45 0.09
CA PHE A 603 -28.91 3.91 -0.50
C PHE A 603 -28.18 4.79 0.50
N ALA A 604 -26.87 4.91 0.34
CA ALA A 604 -26.03 5.63 1.30
C ALA A 604 -25.04 6.58 0.64
N TYR A 605 -24.60 7.56 1.42
CA TYR A 605 -23.46 8.41 1.12
C TYR A 605 -22.35 8.17 2.13
N LYS A 606 -21.12 8.07 1.65
CA LYS A 606 -19.92 8.12 2.48
C LYS A 606 -19.72 9.56 2.94
N LEU A 607 -19.53 9.75 4.24
CA LEU A 607 -19.15 11.04 4.81
C LEU A 607 -17.63 11.06 5.11
N PRO A 608 -17.02 12.23 5.38
CA PRO A 608 -15.57 12.36 5.49
C PRO A 608 -14.90 11.46 6.54
N HIS A 609 -15.54 11.19 7.68
CA HIS A 609 -14.92 10.36 8.72
C HIS A 609 -14.83 8.89 8.26
N PRO A 610 -13.71 8.14 8.51
CA PRO A 610 -13.41 6.85 7.87
C PRO A 610 -14.56 5.82 7.87
N HIS A 611 -15.30 5.72 8.97
CA HIS A 611 -16.42 4.78 9.11
C HIS A 611 -17.81 5.43 9.05
N GLU A 612 -17.89 6.70 8.64
CA GLU A 612 -19.11 7.50 8.68
C GLU A 612 -19.94 7.37 7.39
N ILE A 613 -21.22 7.08 7.55
CA ILE A 613 -22.19 6.89 6.47
C ILE A 613 -23.52 7.56 6.84
N LEU A 614 -24.20 8.09 5.83
CA LEU A 614 -25.58 8.51 5.92
C LEU A 614 -26.45 7.67 4.98
N TRP A 615 -27.30 6.82 5.53
CA TRP A 615 -28.28 6.03 4.77
C TRP A 615 -29.60 6.74 4.63
N PHE A 616 -30.27 6.49 3.51
CA PHE A 616 -31.68 6.83 3.28
C PHE A 616 -32.44 5.55 3.01
N VAL A 617 -33.33 5.19 3.92
CA VAL A 617 -34.07 3.94 3.93
C VAL A 617 -35.53 4.21 3.59
N LYS A 618 -36.09 3.35 2.73
CA LYS A 618 -37.46 3.42 2.22
C LYS A 618 -38.16 2.11 2.53
N ASP A 619 -39.32 2.21 3.16
CA ASP A 619 -40.21 1.07 3.32
C ASP A 619 -40.91 0.79 1.98
N VAL A 620 -40.86 -0.48 1.54
CA VAL A 620 -41.46 -0.93 0.29
C VAL A 620 -42.35 -2.15 0.52
N SER A 621 -43.41 -2.25 -0.26
CA SER A 621 -44.25 -3.43 -0.36
C SER A 621 -43.48 -4.60 -0.97
N LYS A 622 -44.05 -5.80 -0.93
CA LYS A 622 -43.43 -7.02 -1.50
C LYS A 622 -43.20 -6.94 -3.02
N ASP A 623 -44.00 -6.14 -3.72
CA ASP A 623 -43.83 -5.85 -5.15
C ASP A 623 -42.89 -4.66 -5.42
N GLY A 624 -42.28 -4.09 -4.37
CA GLY A 624 -41.27 -3.04 -4.46
C GLY A 624 -41.83 -1.62 -4.56
N ARG A 625 -43.14 -1.41 -4.40
CA ARG A 625 -43.72 -0.06 -4.38
C ARG A 625 -43.43 0.60 -3.03
N ALA A 626 -43.12 1.89 -3.03
CA ALA A 626 -42.97 2.62 -1.78
C ALA A 626 -44.30 2.60 -1.01
N ILE A 627 -44.24 2.44 0.32
CA ILE A 627 -45.44 2.50 1.17
C ILE A 627 -45.93 3.96 1.30
N ASP A 628 -44.99 4.88 1.41
CA ASP A 628 -45.19 6.33 1.31
C ASP A 628 -44.10 6.86 0.38
N ASP A 629 -44.45 7.62 -0.67
CA ASP A 629 -43.52 8.04 -1.71
C ASP A 629 -42.49 9.08 -1.24
N ASN A 630 -42.79 9.87 -0.22
CA ASN A 630 -41.93 10.99 0.22
C ASN A 630 -41.26 10.75 1.57
N VAL A 631 -41.70 9.77 2.36
CA VAL A 631 -41.07 9.50 3.66
C VAL A 631 -39.81 8.63 3.53
N PHE A 632 -38.69 9.09 4.08
CA PHE A 632 -37.43 8.36 4.20
C PHE A 632 -36.98 8.34 5.66
N MET A 633 -36.43 7.22 6.11
CA MET A 633 -35.62 7.20 7.32
C MET A 633 -34.17 7.50 6.95
N ALA A 634 -33.63 8.61 7.47
CA ALA A 634 -32.21 8.91 7.39
C ALA A 634 -31.49 8.30 8.60
N SER A 635 -30.47 7.46 8.37
CA SER A 635 -29.66 6.82 9.43
C SER A 635 -28.20 7.29 9.33
N HIS A 636 -27.76 8.06 10.32
CA HIS A 636 -26.37 8.51 10.46
C HIS A 636 -25.59 7.52 11.31
N GLU A 637 -24.48 7.05 10.77
CA GLU A 637 -23.83 5.81 11.17
C GLU A 637 -22.31 6.00 11.23
N TRP A 638 -21.66 5.68 12.36
CA TRP A 638 -20.20 5.80 12.50
C TRP A 638 -19.62 4.86 13.56
N LYS A 639 -18.29 4.67 13.55
CA LYS A 639 -17.54 4.06 14.65
C LYS A 639 -16.88 5.12 15.51
N GLY A 640 -16.74 4.83 16.79
CA GLY A 640 -15.90 5.59 17.71
C GLY A 640 -15.64 4.80 18.98
N VAL A 641 -15.01 5.42 19.97
CA VAL A 641 -14.58 4.74 21.20
C VAL A 641 -15.43 5.21 22.38
N VAL A 642 -16.06 4.25 23.06
CA VAL A 642 -16.77 4.46 24.33
C VAL A 642 -16.29 3.40 25.31
N ASP A 643 -15.90 3.81 26.52
CA ASP A 643 -15.32 2.96 27.56
C ASP A 643 -14.10 2.15 27.10
N GLY A 644 -13.23 2.79 26.30
CA GLY A 644 -12.02 2.16 25.75
C GLY A 644 -12.28 1.06 24.72
N LYS A 645 -13.53 0.89 24.27
CA LYS A 645 -13.91 -0.08 23.24
C LYS A 645 -14.42 0.63 22.00
N THR A 646 -13.96 0.19 20.84
CA THR A 646 -14.56 0.59 19.58
C THR A 646 -15.99 0.06 19.52
N GLN A 647 -16.94 0.97 19.38
CA GLN A 647 -18.35 0.68 19.28
C GLN A 647 -18.90 1.37 18.02
N TYR A 648 -20.08 0.92 17.61
CA TYR A 648 -20.75 1.49 16.47
C TYR A 648 -22.02 2.21 16.91
N PHE A 649 -22.22 3.37 16.32
CA PHE A 649 -23.26 4.30 16.66
C PHE A 649 -24.16 4.55 15.46
N MET A 650 -25.45 4.65 15.73
CA MET A 650 -26.47 4.87 14.71
C MET A 650 -27.50 5.84 15.27
N VAL A 651 -27.93 6.81 14.46
CA VAL A 651 -29.04 7.72 14.77
C VAL A 651 -29.99 7.71 13.58
N GLY A 652 -31.24 7.32 13.80
CA GLY A 652 -32.27 7.27 12.76
C GLY A 652 -33.36 8.29 12.98
N ILE A 653 -33.60 9.14 11.97
CA ILE A 653 -34.65 10.18 11.97
C ILE A 653 -35.47 10.04 10.69
N PHE A 654 -36.79 10.20 10.79
CA PHE A 654 -37.69 10.15 9.63
C PHE A 654 -37.91 11.55 9.04
N PHE A 655 -37.89 11.63 7.72
CA PHE A 655 -38.08 12.85 6.95
C PHE A 655 -39.09 12.63 5.84
N GLU A 656 -40.03 13.56 5.67
CA GLU A 656 -40.76 13.73 4.42
C GLU A 656 -39.91 14.61 3.49
N ILE A 657 -39.53 14.07 2.33
CA ILE A 657 -38.61 14.70 1.37
C ILE A 657 -39.32 14.94 0.04
N ASP A 658 -39.40 16.21 -0.36
CA ASP A 658 -39.91 16.65 -1.67
C ASP A 658 -38.75 17.14 -2.54
N PHE A 659 -38.38 16.34 -3.55
CA PHE A 659 -37.30 16.67 -4.50
C PHE A 659 -37.66 17.78 -5.49
N GLU A 660 -38.93 18.08 -5.69
CA GLU A 660 -39.35 19.15 -6.59
C GLU A 660 -39.27 20.51 -5.91
N ARG A 661 -39.66 20.57 -4.64
CA ARG A 661 -39.61 21.79 -3.81
C ARG A 661 -38.29 21.95 -3.04
N CYS A 662 -37.43 20.93 -3.07
CA CYS A 662 -36.25 20.85 -2.22
C CYS A 662 -36.57 21.07 -0.73
N GLU A 663 -37.71 20.54 -0.28
CA GLU A 663 -38.15 20.60 1.11
C GLU A 663 -37.90 19.26 1.81
N ALA A 664 -37.46 19.33 3.06
CA ALA A 664 -37.41 18.18 3.95
C ALA A 664 -37.99 18.60 5.31
N LYS A 665 -38.86 17.77 5.90
CA LYS A 665 -39.47 18.02 7.21
C LYS A 665 -39.44 16.75 8.03
N LEU A 666 -39.31 16.88 9.35
CA LEU A 666 -39.43 15.72 10.24
C LEU A 666 -40.78 15.05 10.03
N HIS A 667 -40.76 13.72 9.98
CA HIS A 667 -41.95 12.90 9.90
C HIS A 667 -42.05 12.03 11.15
N GLY A 668 -43.25 11.95 11.74
CA GLY A 668 -43.47 11.25 13.00
C GLY A 668 -43.03 12.04 14.24
N ASP A 669 -43.19 11.41 15.39
CA ASP A 669 -42.97 11.98 16.73
C ASP A 669 -41.77 11.35 17.45
N THR A 670 -41.06 10.44 16.81
CA THR A 670 -39.95 9.68 17.41
C THR A 670 -38.72 9.64 16.52
N PHE A 671 -37.58 9.41 17.17
CA PHE A 671 -36.33 9.03 16.51
C PHE A 671 -35.65 7.96 17.35
N TRP A 672 -34.65 7.27 16.81
CA TRP A 672 -33.97 6.21 17.55
C TRP A 672 -32.45 6.35 17.48
N ARG A 673 -31.79 5.83 18.51
CA ARG A 673 -30.33 5.68 18.57
C ARG A 673 -30.01 4.22 18.79
N ALA A 674 -29.00 3.71 18.09
CA ALA A 674 -28.53 2.34 18.30
C ALA A 674 -27.04 2.32 18.66
N LEU A 675 -26.73 1.54 19.69
CA LEU A 675 -25.37 1.22 20.08
C LEU A 675 -25.07 -0.24 19.77
N TYR A 676 -24.09 -0.46 18.92
CA TYR A 676 -23.63 -1.78 18.52
C TYR A 676 -22.29 -2.12 19.16
N ARG A 677 -22.25 -3.26 19.84
CA ARG A 677 -21.05 -3.83 20.44
C ARG A 677 -20.63 -5.06 19.66
N GLU A 678 -19.41 -5.04 19.12
CA GLU A 678 -18.83 -6.21 18.46
C GLU A 678 -18.53 -7.29 19.51
N GLU A 679 -19.02 -8.50 19.28
CA GLU A 679 -18.82 -9.64 20.17
C GLU A 679 -18.01 -10.69 19.41
N LYS A 680 -16.70 -10.76 19.65
CA LYS A 680 -15.82 -11.72 18.96
C LYS A 680 -16.15 -13.16 19.38
N GLY A 681 -16.38 -14.04 18.41
CA GLY A 681 -16.35 -15.49 18.61
C GLY A 681 -17.62 -16.16 19.18
N GLN A 682 -18.75 -15.46 19.27
CA GLN A 682 -20.02 -16.06 19.74
C GLN A 682 -20.94 -16.47 18.58
N ALA A 683 -20.56 -17.49 17.82
CA ALA A 683 -21.55 -18.22 17.03
C ALA A 683 -22.22 -19.24 17.96
N VAL A 684 -23.46 -18.99 18.37
CA VAL A 684 -24.21 -19.99 19.14
C VAL A 684 -24.59 -21.11 18.17
N GLY A 685 -23.88 -22.23 18.29
CA GLY A 685 -24.29 -23.49 17.66
C GLY A 685 -25.73 -23.77 18.08
N GLY A 686 -26.65 -23.78 17.11
CA GLY A 686 -28.05 -24.09 17.35
C GLY A 686 -28.14 -25.44 18.08
N GLY A 687 -28.47 -25.39 19.37
CA GLY A 687 -28.98 -26.57 20.07
C GLY A 687 -30.20 -27.04 19.29
N ARG A 688 -30.11 -28.27 18.77
CA ARG A 688 -31.23 -28.96 18.12
C ARG A 688 -32.37 -29.18 19.09
#